data_AF-D8JU32-F1
#
_entry.id   AF-D8JU32-F1
#
_cell.length_a   1.000
_cell.length_b   1.000
_cell.length_c   1.000
_cell.angle_alpha   90.00
_cell.angle_beta   90.00
_cell.angle_gamma   90.00
#
_symmetry.space_group_name_H-M   'P 1'
#
loop_
_entity.id
_entity.type
_entity.pdbx_description
1 polymer ?
#
loop_
_entity_poly.entity_id
_entity_poly.type
_entity_poly.pdbx_seq_one_letter_code
_entity_poly.pdbx_strand_id
1 'polypeptide(L)'
;MDVKHLIDLISENARPIGTAIFLTAAIALLLRTRVARRLRDTIEETVFTNWRLALLGTTGIVLSAAAGWRTWEGMYNFTGEPLLSGMVTFGIQGIMLIVAWLIGESFATGMNTRARKADSSSLVSASVQPWLGSAIGLLLFITGFVLFLQWTGQTDVKQANVEGLGWANAGDKFLMIGAGLLMVALFALYAANDLVRPYLQVARVIIRNSMLWLMFLACMATSVFFSFDSFFTSIFPQSERVRAAELRAQNQVSGIVTDIEHALASRTNSLAADVFTTDAWKAYDQELGAITEAAAQSQGAIERYVNAQIEARSRAVKEQQERISSAEAGQAGLAGRKTSLTDEKSRLAAERPELAADYATKKSEFDLKTKDVDAKRVEALAEDKGVEGTLKAGRGPIYRQRMAELAMAQGAAQIAGERMKDAQKRLNTVETRLAAIDAELATLDGDLAKYKGEADTAKQRIALSDTSAKDDSGPKIDPSKIMPTFDRARSEFRADPNTARLATVQRFCNDIYGALAATPETKPLLNGIDCDPKTVSDAASGLFALQSGTKVFQETCVGGEHLVENKSTDDLYAFARRCLSDSALPSEDTAALRSKINQIELSRDDKAHRFVVTLNAFQDGNRLAYLALAIAIGLDGLIFMSGLFGANAVRSPLSDIPSYKSRSGSQLEATINAALGAHPYETAWLTLTSFRPITNQDGFSALADLSAMERSQADRVRMVLTAGADIGAVETVSHNPERYRVRSELREYLSSVVDKQFKTDASAKDRARLDQLVSAALAPHPREHSEIVLNTLEPIRETEGFTSMVTLTEIANEYDSRVVRRVMNAGSAVKAVAPDLKIDDRYYIRPTLYETLLTIRATAPDSPQYRLERARAEGFRDQPAIEGGELHALQPELQFEPRPREIEKPRPALPRISPLSDEERARLVTHYREALLDAIHLSSDVVDKRLSLPQSRDAILEAWKMLNSQSKKNESLGILLRAFQDEQDRVLSEVYSRLRRETDGDERKLSLLDGIDGRVRDDLLLYMLFPEMGLVRYLIEELEAAAQPDDGLVHGEQQLKDQLRSVHEALDTLNLDNPQSWDEIRKRLAVRSGPDLRNFFNRSNDRDEPSDNDDV
;
A
#
# COMPACT_ATOMS: atom_id res chain seq x y z
N MET A 1 -15.75 -47.87 -9.76
CA MET A 1 -15.84 -47.26 -8.41
C MET A 1 -15.66 -48.39 -7.42
N ASP A 2 -14.54 -48.38 -6.73
CA ASP A 2 -14.08 -49.51 -5.91
C ASP A 2 -14.68 -49.41 -4.50
N VAL A 3 -15.43 -50.43 -4.09
CA VAL A 3 -16.15 -50.50 -2.80
C VAL A 3 -15.17 -50.39 -1.63
N LYS A 4 -13.92 -50.80 -1.84
CA LYS A 4 -12.84 -50.68 -0.86
C LYS A 4 -12.49 -49.23 -0.53
N HIS A 5 -12.49 -48.35 -1.55
CA HIS A 5 -12.20 -46.94 -1.35
C HIS A 5 -13.32 -46.22 -0.58
N LEU A 6 -14.57 -46.66 -0.75
CA LEU A 6 -15.73 -46.12 -0.04
C LEU A 6 -15.78 -46.58 1.42
N ILE A 7 -15.34 -47.82 1.71
CA ILE A 7 -15.21 -48.35 3.07
C ILE A 7 -14.05 -47.70 3.81
N ASP A 8 -12.91 -47.47 3.15
CA ASP A 8 -11.76 -46.79 3.76
C ASP A 8 -12.10 -45.32 4.08
N LEU A 9 -12.81 -44.61 3.18
CA LEU A 9 -13.28 -43.23 3.43
C LEU A 9 -14.28 -43.12 4.59
N ILE A 10 -15.14 -44.14 4.75
CA ILE A 10 -16.08 -44.21 5.87
C ILE A 10 -15.34 -44.55 7.16
N SER A 11 -14.29 -45.38 7.12
CA SER A 11 -13.54 -45.78 8.31
C SER A 11 -12.66 -44.65 8.87
N GLU A 12 -12.04 -43.83 8.02
CA GLU A 12 -11.26 -42.66 8.44
C GLU A 12 -12.16 -41.54 9.01
N ASN A 13 -13.38 -41.40 8.50
CA ASN A 13 -14.35 -40.39 8.96
C ASN A 13 -15.39 -40.91 9.97
N ALA A 14 -15.36 -42.18 10.36
CA ALA A 14 -16.34 -42.77 11.28
C ALA A 14 -16.31 -42.14 12.68
N ARG A 15 -15.11 -41.76 13.16
CA ARG A 15 -14.94 -41.09 14.47
C ARG A 15 -15.50 -39.67 14.48
N PRO A 16 -15.15 -38.76 13.55
CA PRO A 16 -15.73 -37.40 13.54
C PRO A 16 -17.23 -37.39 13.21
N ILE A 17 -17.73 -38.33 12.38
CA ILE A 17 -19.16 -38.47 12.12
C ILE A 17 -19.89 -39.01 13.37
N GLY A 18 -19.30 -39.99 14.05
CA GLY A 18 -19.84 -40.54 15.30
C GLY A 18 -19.90 -39.50 16.43
N THR A 19 -18.87 -38.66 16.59
CA THR A 19 -18.88 -37.57 17.58
C THR A 19 -19.87 -36.47 17.20
N ALA A 20 -20.01 -36.13 15.92
CA ALA A 20 -21.01 -35.16 15.45
C ALA A 20 -22.44 -35.67 15.69
N ILE A 21 -22.72 -36.95 15.42
CA ILE A 21 -24.03 -37.58 15.69
C ILE A 21 -24.30 -37.64 17.20
N PHE A 22 -23.29 -37.96 18.02
CA PHE A 22 -23.44 -37.99 19.47
C PHE A 22 -23.69 -36.60 20.06
N LEU A 23 -22.96 -35.57 19.60
CA LEU A 23 -23.16 -34.18 20.02
C LEU A 23 -24.53 -33.64 19.59
N THR A 24 -24.93 -33.89 18.35
CA THR A 24 -26.26 -33.48 17.86
C THR A 24 -27.39 -34.21 18.60
N ALA A 25 -27.23 -35.50 18.90
CA ALA A 25 -28.18 -36.26 19.71
C ALA A 25 -28.22 -35.75 21.17
N ALA A 26 -27.07 -35.45 21.77
CA ALA A 26 -26.96 -34.92 23.14
C ALA A 26 -27.57 -33.50 23.25
N ILE A 27 -27.32 -32.64 22.25
CA ILE A 27 -27.91 -31.30 22.16
C ILE A 27 -29.43 -31.40 21.96
N ALA A 28 -29.91 -32.29 21.08
CA ALA A 28 -31.33 -32.54 20.88
C ALA A 28 -32.02 -33.08 22.15
N LEU A 29 -31.31 -33.91 22.94
CA LEU A 29 -31.81 -34.42 24.22
C LEU A 29 -31.86 -33.32 25.30
N LEU A 30 -30.84 -32.46 25.35
CA LEU A 30 -30.76 -31.31 26.25
C LEU A 30 -31.84 -30.25 25.93
N LEU A 31 -32.09 -29.97 24.65
CA LEU A 31 -33.14 -29.08 24.18
C LEU A 31 -34.56 -29.57 24.51
N ARG A 32 -34.73 -30.85 24.87
CA ARG A 32 -36.02 -31.45 25.25
C ARG A 32 -36.30 -31.39 26.76
N THR A 33 -35.35 -30.91 27.56
CA THR A 33 -35.49 -30.80 29.03
C THR A 33 -36.40 -29.64 29.46
N ARG A 34 -37.00 -29.73 30.66
CA ARG A 34 -37.84 -28.66 31.24
C ARG A 34 -37.10 -27.33 31.40
N VAL A 35 -35.77 -27.37 31.56
CA VAL A 35 -34.91 -26.20 31.65
C VAL A 35 -34.79 -25.50 30.30
N ALA A 36 -34.65 -26.27 29.20
CA ALA A 36 -34.64 -25.73 27.85
C ALA A 36 -35.98 -25.14 27.41
N ARG A 37 -37.13 -25.69 27.86
CA ARG A 37 -38.44 -25.05 27.64
C ARG A 37 -38.59 -23.73 28.38
N ARG A 38 -38.22 -23.68 29.67
CA ARG A 38 -38.20 -22.41 30.40
C ARG A 38 -37.28 -21.39 29.76
N LEU A 39 -36.06 -21.79 29.39
CA LEU A 39 -35.12 -20.94 28.65
C LEU A 39 -35.70 -20.49 27.31
N ARG A 40 -36.39 -21.37 26.58
CA ARG A 40 -37.02 -21.02 25.29
C ARG A 40 -38.17 -20.04 25.48
N ASP A 41 -39.04 -20.25 26.46
CA ASP A 41 -40.14 -19.33 26.77
C ASP A 41 -39.60 -17.97 27.27
N THR A 42 -38.54 -17.97 28.07
CA THR A 42 -37.87 -16.73 28.53
C THR A 42 -37.12 -16.03 27.39
N ILE A 43 -36.44 -16.77 26.51
CA ILE A 43 -35.76 -16.23 25.32
C ILE A 43 -36.80 -15.69 24.34
N GLU A 44 -37.92 -16.36 24.15
CA GLU A 44 -39.01 -15.93 23.26
C GLU A 44 -39.65 -14.63 23.79
N GLU A 45 -39.95 -14.53 25.09
CA GLU A 45 -40.39 -13.28 25.72
C GLU A 45 -39.35 -12.15 25.63
N THR A 46 -38.06 -12.45 25.79
CA THR A 46 -36.98 -11.44 25.74
C THR A 46 -36.68 -10.99 24.31
N VAL A 47 -36.84 -11.88 23.33
CA VAL A 47 -36.62 -11.61 21.88
C VAL A 47 -37.75 -10.78 21.29
N PHE A 48 -39.00 -11.02 21.71
CA PHE A 48 -40.16 -10.30 21.18
C PHE A 48 -40.46 -8.95 21.87
N THR A 49 -39.91 -8.69 23.07
CA THR A 49 -40.09 -7.40 23.75
C THR A 49 -39.01 -6.37 23.43
N ASN A 50 -37.79 -6.80 23.04
CA ASN A 50 -36.71 -5.89 22.67
C ASN A 50 -35.80 -6.49 21.59
N TRP A 51 -36.28 -6.52 20.34
CA TRP A 51 -35.62 -7.20 19.20
C TRP A 51 -34.17 -6.75 18.97
N ARG A 52 -33.83 -5.50 19.28
CA ARG A 52 -32.46 -4.96 19.17
C ARG A 52 -31.49 -5.65 20.13
N LEU A 53 -31.96 -5.96 21.34
CA LEU A 53 -31.18 -6.65 22.36
C LEU A 53 -30.90 -8.10 21.94
N ALA A 54 -31.93 -8.78 21.46
CA ALA A 54 -31.82 -10.13 20.95
C ALA A 54 -30.88 -10.20 19.75
N LEU A 55 -30.96 -9.23 18.83
CA LEU A 55 -30.09 -9.18 17.67
C LEU A 55 -28.62 -8.95 18.07
N LEU A 56 -28.32 -7.98 18.94
CA LEU A 56 -26.94 -7.74 19.39
C LEU A 56 -26.38 -8.91 20.21
N GLY A 57 -27.18 -9.52 21.10
CA GLY A 57 -26.77 -10.68 21.88
C GLY A 57 -26.52 -11.93 21.01
N THR A 58 -27.40 -12.19 20.04
CA THR A 58 -27.22 -13.32 19.10
C THR A 58 -26.04 -13.09 18.16
N THR A 59 -25.81 -11.85 17.70
CA THR A 59 -24.64 -11.51 16.87
C THR A 59 -23.34 -11.75 17.63
N GLY A 60 -23.26 -11.37 18.92
CA GLY A 60 -22.09 -11.63 19.75
C GLY A 60 -21.79 -13.12 19.94
N ILE A 61 -22.82 -13.95 20.12
CA ILE A 61 -22.68 -15.41 20.24
C ILE A 61 -22.21 -16.03 18.93
N VAL A 62 -22.79 -15.63 17.79
CA VAL A 62 -22.41 -16.14 16.46
C VAL A 62 -20.99 -15.74 16.11
N LEU A 63 -20.60 -14.49 16.37
CA LEU A 63 -19.23 -14.02 16.14
C LEU A 63 -18.23 -14.72 17.05
N SER A 64 -18.57 -14.94 18.33
CA SER A 64 -17.71 -15.67 19.26
C SER A 64 -17.54 -17.15 18.88
N ALA A 65 -18.58 -17.78 18.31
CA ALA A 65 -18.48 -19.13 17.75
C ALA A 65 -17.60 -19.16 16.48
N ALA A 66 -17.74 -18.17 15.59
CA ALA A 66 -16.94 -18.05 14.37
C ALA A 66 -15.46 -17.75 14.66
N ALA A 67 -15.19 -16.82 15.58
CA ALA A 67 -13.84 -16.56 16.08
C ALA A 67 -13.28 -17.81 16.78
N GLY A 68 -14.06 -18.42 17.66
CA GLY A 68 -13.70 -19.64 18.38
C GLY A 68 -13.32 -20.80 17.46
N TRP A 69 -14.00 -20.97 16.33
CA TRP A 69 -13.64 -21.98 15.33
C TRP A 69 -12.24 -21.75 14.76
N ARG A 70 -11.90 -20.50 14.43
CA ARG A 70 -10.58 -20.12 13.88
C ARG A 70 -9.47 -20.21 14.92
N THR A 71 -9.75 -19.76 16.15
CA THR A 71 -8.82 -19.92 17.27
C THR A 71 -8.59 -21.40 17.59
N TRP A 72 -9.61 -22.25 17.44
CA TRP A 72 -9.52 -23.69 17.71
C TRP A 72 -8.65 -24.39 16.68
N GLU A 73 -8.83 -24.07 15.40
CA GLU A 73 -8.01 -24.60 14.32
C GLU A 73 -6.52 -24.22 14.50
N GLY A 74 -6.22 -22.96 14.83
CA GLY A 74 -4.85 -22.52 15.09
C GLY A 74 -4.22 -23.17 16.33
N MET A 75 -4.99 -23.37 17.40
CA MET A 75 -4.48 -24.03 18.60
C MET A 75 -4.39 -25.56 18.44
N TYR A 76 -5.25 -26.16 17.61
CA TYR A 76 -5.14 -27.56 17.20
C TYR A 76 -3.86 -27.79 16.39
N ASN A 77 -3.55 -26.90 15.45
CA ASN A 77 -2.27 -26.91 14.73
C ASN A 77 -1.05 -26.81 15.66
N PHE A 78 -1.21 -26.18 16.83
CA PHE A 78 -0.14 -25.99 17.82
C PHE A 78 0.04 -27.20 18.76
N THR A 79 -1.05 -27.75 19.29
CA THR A 79 -1.00 -28.80 20.33
C THR A 79 -1.08 -30.21 19.77
N GLY A 80 -1.65 -30.40 18.57
CA GLY A 80 -2.00 -31.71 18.03
C GLY A 80 -3.16 -32.42 18.75
N GLU A 81 -3.69 -31.84 19.84
CA GLU A 81 -4.76 -32.41 20.64
C GLU A 81 -6.08 -31.64 20.46
N PRO A 82 -7.13 -32.25 19.88
CA PRO A 82 -8.35 -31.54 19.50
C PRO A 82 -9.20 -31.14 20.72
N LEU A 83 -9.19 -31.97 21.77
CA LEU A 83 -10.01 -31.80 22.97
C LEU A 83 -9.48 -30.68 23.88
N LEU A 84 -8.17 -30.68 24.15
CA LEU A 84 -7.50 -29.63 24.92
C LEU A 84 -7.65 -28.27 24.24
N SER A 85 -7.40 -28.22 22.92
CA SER A 85 -7.60 -27.01 22.11
C SER A 85 -9.03 -26.50 22.19
N GLY A 86 -10.04 -27.39 22.13
CA GLY A 86 -11.45 -27.01 22.22
C GLY A 86 -11.83 -26.40 23.58
N MET A 87 -11.32 -26.97 24.67
CA MET A 87 -11.60 -26.46 26.02
C MET A 87 -10.97 -25.09 26.27
N VAL A 88 -9.73 -24.89 25.84
CA VAL A 88 -9.02 -23.62 26.00
C VAL A 88 -9.67 -22.52 25.15
N THR A 89 -10.09 -22.83 23.91
CA THR A 89 -10.79 -21.85 23.06
C THR A 89 -12.15 -21.45 23.62
N PHE A 90 -12.92 -22.41 24.12
CA PHE A 90 -14.19 -22.12 24.79
C PHE A 90 -13.98 -21.20 26.01
N GLY A 91 -12.94 -21.44 26.80
CA GLY A 91 -12.55 -20.57 27.92
C GLY A 91 -12.20 -19.15 27.50
N ILE A 92 -11.33 -18.99 26.49
CA ILE A 92 -10.91 -17.68 25.97
C ILE A 92 -12.11 -16.90 25.43
N GLN A 93 -12.92 -17.52 24.57
CA GLN A 93 -14.07 -16.88 23.93
C GLN A 93 -15.18 -16.53 24.94
N GLY A 94 -15.45 -17.43 25.90
CA GLY A 94 -16.42 -17.18 26.97
C GLY A 94 -16.02 -16.03 27.89
N ILE A 95 -14.76 -15.98 28.32
CA ILE A 95 -14.24 -14.88 29.14
C ILE A 95 -14.27 -13.58 28.34
N MET A 96 -13.85 -13.59 27.09
CA MET A 96 -13.81 -12.40 26.23
C MET A 96 -15.19 -11.76 26.06
N LEU A 97 -16.24 -12.56 25.80
CA LEU A 97 -17.61 -12.07 25.68
C LEU A 97 -18.13 -11.47 27.00
N ILE A 98 -17.91 -12.15 28.13
CA ILE A 98 -18.35 -11.69 29.46
C ILE A 98 -17.65 -10.37 29.83
N VAL A 99 -16.34 -10.28 29.60
CA VAL A 99 -15.57 -9.09 29.92
C VAL A 99 -15.95 -7.93 29.02
N ALA A 100 -16.18 -8.15 27.72
CA ALA A 100 -16.68 -7.11 26.81
C ALA A 100 -18.02 -6.52 27.30
N TRP A 101 -18.92 -7.38 27.79
CA TRP A 101 -20.19 -6.96 28.39
C TRP A 101 -19.99 -6.13 29.67
N LEU A 102 -19.14 -6.60 30.59
CA LEU A 102 -18.84 -5.89 31.85
C LEU A 102 -18.17 -4.54 31.61
N ILE A 103 -17.28 -4.47 30.62
CA ILE A 103 -16.69 -3.20 30.17
C ILE A 103 -17.81 -2.27 29.71
N GLY A 104 -18.74 -2.75 28.87
CA GLY A 104 -19.91 -1.99 28.43
C GLY A 104 -20.76 -1.41 29.56
N GLU A 105 -21.09 -2.22 30.57
CA GLU A 105 -21.85 -1.77 31.76
C GLU A 105 -21.08 -0.69 32.54
N SER A 106 -19.76 -0.81 32.59
CA SER A 106 -18.90 0.13 33.32
C SER A 106 -18.76 1.49 32.65
N PHE A 107 -18.80 1.55 31.32
CA PHE A 107 -18.86 2.81 30.57
C PHE A 107 -20.21 3.51 30.73
N ALA A 108 -21.29 2.73 30.69
CA ALA A 108 -22.65 3.26 30.88
C ALA A 108 -22.85 3.89 32.26
N THR A 109 -22.30 3.28 33.31
CA THR A 109 -22.43 3.77 34.70
C THR A 109 -21.46 4.90 35.05
N GLY A 110 -20.29 4.96 34.39
CA GLY A 110 -19.25 5.95 34.68
C GLY A 110 -19.52 7.36 34.13
N MET A 111 -20.37 7.51 33.12
CA MET A 111 -20.62 8.80 32.45
C MET A 111 -21.52 9.77 33.24
N ASN A 112 -22.36 9.29 34.16
CA ASN A 112 -23.36 10.14 34.85
C ASN A 112 -22.97 10.60 36.27
N THR A 113 -21.78 10.27 36.75
CA THR A 113 -21.32 10.70 38.08
C THR A 113 -20.80 12.14 38.05
N ARG A 114 -21.54 13.08 38.66
CA ARG A 114 -21.05 14.45 38.90
C ARG A 114 -20.00 14.45 40.01
N ALA A 115 -18.88 15.12 39.78
CA ALA A 115 -17.88 15.38 40.81
C ALA A 115 -18.48 16.30 41.88
N ARG A 116 -18.23 15.99 43.16
CA ARG A 116 -18.57 16.85 44.30
C ARG A 116 -17.93 18.23 44.06
N LYS A 117 -18.71 19.31 44.11
CA LYS A 117 -18.14 20.65 44.31
C LYS A 117 -17.54 20.60 45.72
N ALA A 118 -16.22 20.45 45.80
CA ALA A 118 -15.55 20.29 47.08
C ALA A 118 -15.74 21.58 47.87
N ASP A 119 -16.41 21.48 49.02
CA ASP A 119 -16.26 22.46 50.08
C ASP A 119 -14.78 22.56 50.43
N SER A 120 -14.35 23.79 50.60
CA SER A 120 -12.98 24.26 50.76
C SER A 120 -12.29 23.72 52.02
N SER A 121 -11.84 22.46 52.02
CA SER A 121 -10.99 21.95 53.12
C SER A 121 -10.19 20.68 52.81
N SER A 122 -9.55 20.56 51.63
CA SER A 122 -8.43 19.61 51.46
C SER A 122 -7.11 20.33 51.19
N LEU A 123 -6.13 20.06 52.04
CA LEU A 123 -4.77 20.62 52.11
C LEU A 123 -3.86 20.23 50.94
N VAL A 124 -4.31 20.41 49.70
CA VAL A 124 -3.43 20.44 48.51
C VAL A 124 -3.98 21.50 47.58
N SER A 125 -3.22 22.58 47.40
CA SER A 125 -3.59 23.69 46.53
C SER A 125 -3.78 23.19 45.09
N ALA A 126 -4.80 23.73 44.42
CA ALA A 126 -5.13 23.49 43.01
C ALA A 126 -4.01 23.85 42.00
N SER A 127 -2.83 24.26 42.48
CA SER A 127 -1.63 24.55 41.71
C SER A 127 -0.68 23.36 41.50
N VAL A 128 -0.83 22.26 42.25
CA VAL A 128 0.13 21.13 42.20
C VAL A 128 -0.33 19.97 41.30
N GLN A 129 -1.63 19.88 41.01
CA GLN A 129 -2.21 18.82 40.18
C GLN A 129 -1.71 18.77 38.72
N PRO A 130 -1.42 19.89 38.01
CA PRO A 130 -0.84 19.82 36.67
C PRO A 130 0.65 19.41 36.67
N TRP A 131 1.39 19.67 37.76
CA TRP A 131 2.80 19.30 37.87
C TRP A 131 3.01 17.79 38.00
N LEU A 132 2.12 17.09 38.71
CA LEU A 132 2.19 15.64 38.85
C LEU A 132 1.87 14.91 37.52
N GLY A 133 0.92 15.44 36.74
CA GLY A 133 0.59 14.94 35.40
C GLY A 133 1.70 15.17 34.38
N SER A 134 2.34 16.35 34.43
CA SER A 134 3.51 16.68 33.61
C SER A 134 4.71 15.79 33.94
N ALA A 135 4.95 15.51 35.24
CA ALA A 135 6.04 14.62 35.66
C ALA A 135 5.85 13.16 35.19
N ILE A 136 4.62 12.65 35.24
CA ILE A 136 4.30 11.30 34.74
C ILE A 136 4.41 11.23 33.21
N GLY A 137 3.93 12.27 32.50
CA GLY A 137 4.08 12.38 31.05
C GLY A 137 5.53 12.44 30.60
N LEU A 138 6.37 13.23 31.30
CA LEU A 138 7.80 13.32 31.05
C LEU A 138 8.50 11.98 31.27
N LEU A 139 8.14 11.25 32.33
CA LEU A 139 8.76 9.96 32.65
C LEU A 139 8.38 8.88 31.63
N LEU A 140 7.13 8.84 31.18
CA LEU A 140 6.69 7.94 30.10
C LEU A 140 7.33 8.29 28.76
N PHE A 141 7.51 9.59 28.47
CA PHE A 141 8.21 10.04 27.26
C PHE A 141 9.69 9.64 27.30
N ILE A 142 10.40 9.86 28.41
CA ILE A 142 11.80 9.44 28.57
C ILE A 142 11.93 7.93 28.41
N THR A 143 11.02 7.16 29.01
CA THR A 143 11.04 5.70 28.92
C THR A 143 10.75 5.20 27.51
N GLY A 144 9.77 5.79 26.82
CA GLY A 144 9.47 5.49 25.42
C GLY A 144 10.59 5.90 24.46
N PHE A 145 11.23 7.04 24.72
CA PHE A 145 12.36 7.55 23.94
C PHE A 145 13.61 6.66 24.08
N VAL A 146 13.90 6.19 25.29
CA VAL A 146 15.00 5.23 25.53
C VAL A 146 14.73 3.89 24.83
N LEU A 147 13.49 3.38 24.90
CA LEU A 147 13.11 2.14 24.20
C LEU A 147 13.15 2.29 22.68
N PHE A 148 12.78 3.46 22.13
CA PHE A 148 12.83 3.76 20.71
C PHE A 148 14.27 3.87 20.18
N LEU A 149 15.17 4.48 20.96
CA LEU A 149 16.60 4.53 20.63
C LEU A 149 17.27 3.15 20.69
N GLN A 150 16.84 2.28 21.62
CA GLN A 150 17.28 0.89 21.67
C GLN A 150 16.76 0.07 20.49
N TRP A 151 15.52 0.32 20.05
CA TRP A 151 14.88 -0.41 18.95
C TRP A 151 15.44 -0.03 17.56
N THR A 152 15.89 1.20 17.38
CA THR A 152 16.46 1.70 16.11
C THR A 152 17.96 1.40 15.94
N GLY A 153 18.59 0.72 16.90
CA GLY A 153 19.96 0.20 16.77
C GLY A 153 21.07 1.26 16.78
N GLN A 154 20.77 2.51 17.16
CA GLN A 154 21.73 3.63 17.07
C GLN A 154 22.66 3.81 18.29
N THR A 155 22.61 2.94 19.30
CA THR A 155 23.57 3.01 20.42
C THR A 155 23.96 1.62 20.91
N ASP A 156 25.22 1.24 20.66
CA ASP A 156 25.88 0.13 21.35
C ASP A 156 26.36 0.66 22.73
N VAL A 157 25.55 0.50 23.77
CA VAL A 157 25.74 1.12 25.10
C VAL A 157 26.85 0.43 25.93
N LYS A 158 27.66 -0.46 25.33
CA LYS A 158 28.73 -1.15 26.06
C LYS A 158 30.13 -0.53 25.92
N GLN A 159 30.33 0.45 25.04
CA GLN A 159 31.61 1.17 24.91
C GLN A 159 31.39 2.66 24.68
N ALA A 160 31.09 3.41 25.75
CA ALA A 160 31.20 4.86 25.74
C ALA A 160 32.37 5.30 26.62
N ASN A 161 33.59 5.25 26.05
CA ASN A 161 34.71 6.01 26.58
C ASN A 161 34.50 7.49 26.24
N VAL A 162 34.67 8.34 27.25
CA VAL A 162 34.46 9.78 27.19
C VAL A 162 35.67 10.44 26.54
N GLU A 163 35.85 10.29 25.23
CA GLU A 163 36.85 11.05 24.46
C GLU A 163 36.55 10.89 22.96
N GLY A 164 35.67 11.73 22.43
CA GLY A 164 35.30 11.70 21.02
C GLY A 164 33.90 12.21 20.71
N LEU A 165 33.47 13.32 21.32
CA LEU A 165 32.22 13.98 20.93
C LEU A 165 32.49 14.90 19.73
N GLY A 166 32.39 14.33 18.52
CA GLY A 166 32.42 15.09 17.27
C GLY A 166 31.19 15.99 17.12
N TRP A 167 31.43 17.29 16.91
CA TRP A 167 30.42 18.35 16.90
C TRP A 167 29.47 18.35 15.68
N ALA A 168 29.68 17.45 14.71
CA ALA A 168 28.87 17.36 13.48
C ALA A 168 27.49 16.69 13.69
N ASN A 169 27.35 15.82 14.70
CA ASN A 169 26.10 15.05 14.95
C ASN A 169 25.25 15.65 16.08
N ALA A 170 25.54 16.89 16.50
CA ALA A 170 24.81 17.56 17.59
C ALA A 170 23.46 18.15 17.11
N GLY A 171 23.36 18.55 15.84
CA GLY A 171 22.17 19.18 15.27
C GLY A 171 20.90 18.33 15.36
N ASP A 172 20.98 17.07 14.94
CA ASP A 172 19.83 16.14 14.98
C ASP A 172 19.39 15.81 16.41
N LYS A 173 20.33 15.78 17.36
CA LYS A 173 20.05 15.47 18.77
C LYS A 173 19.38 16.65 19.48
N PHE A 174 19.74 17.89 19.15
CA PHE A 174 19.07 19.09 19.69
C PHE A 174 17.70 19.32 19.06
N LEU A 175 17.50 18.98 17.78
CA LEU A 175 16.20 19.05 17.12
C LEU A 175 15.19 18.05 17.73
N MET A 176 15.62 16.83 18.06
CA MET A 176 14.75 15.87 18.74
C MET A 176 14.39 16.28 20.17
N ILE A 177 15.32 16.89 20.91
CA ILE A 177 15.03 17.45 22.26
C ILE A 177 14.08 18.64 22.15
N GLY A 178 14.26 19.48 21.14
CA GLY A 178 13.37 20.60 20.83
C GLY A 178 11.95 20.12 20.49
N ALA A 179 11.80 19.13 19.62
CA ALA A 179 10.51 18.55 19.26
C ALA A 179 9.83 17.86 20.45
N GLY A 180 10.60 17.18 21.31
CA GLY A 180 10.10 16.58 22.55
C GLY A 180 9.57 17.62 23.54
N LEU A 181 10.30 18.72 23.75
CA LEU A 181 9.84 19.84 24.59
C LEU A 181 8.61 20.54 24.01
N LEU A 182 8.53 20.64 22.69
CA LEU A 182 7.39 21.26 21.99
C LEU A 182 6.13 20.38 22.13
N MET A 183 6.26 19.05 22.05
CA MET A 183 5.14 18.11 22.31
C MET A 183 4.69 18.13 23.78
N VAL A 184 5.62 18.26 24.73
CA VAL A 184 5.28 18.43 26.16
C VAL A 184 4.58 19.76 26.41
N ALA A 185 5.01 20.85 25.76
CA ALA A 185 4.34 22.14 25.81
C ALA A 185 2.94 22.08 25.17
N LEU A 186 2.80 21.39 24.03
CA LEU A 186 1.54 21.19 23.34
C LEU A 186 0.56 20.39 24.21
N PHE A 187 1.03 19.33 24.88
CA PHE A 187 0.22 18.51 25.78
C PHE A 187 -0.18 19.25 27.06
N ALA A 188 0.72 20.06 27.63
CA ALA A 188 0.43 20.90 28.79
C ALA A 188 -0.60 22.00 28.48
N LEU A 189 -0.53 22.58 27.28
CA LEU A 189 -1.51 23.55 26.78
C LEU A 189 -2.85 22.88 26.46
N TYR A 190 -2.85 21.66 25.92
CA TYR A 190 -4.07 20.90 25.62
C TYR A 190 -4.82 20.43 26.87
N ALA A 191 -4.10 20.04 27.92
CA ALA A 191 -4.69 19.58 29.18
C ALA A 191 -5.44 20.69 29.96
N ALA A 192 -5.20 21.96 29.63
CA ALA A 192 -5.86 23.11 30.22
C ALA A 192 -7.23 23.44 29.58
N ASN A 193 -7.58 22.82 28.45
CA ASN A 193 -8.79 23.14 27.69
C ASN A 193 -10.01 22.29 28.15
N ASP A 194 -11.20 22.90 28.22
CA ASP A 194 -12.45 22.23 28.68
C ASP A 194 -12.88 21.04 27.77
N LEU A 195 -12.26 20.92 26.59
CA LEU A 195 -12.39 19.78 25.68
C LEU A 195 -11.93 18.46 26.31
N VAL A 196 -10.99 18.50 27.26
CA VAL A 196 -10.32 17.32 27.84
C VAL A 196 -11.06 16.77 29.06
N ARG A 197 -11.96 17.52 29.71
CA ARG A 197 -12.75 17.03 30.86
C ARG A 197 -13.58 15.78 30.56
N PRO A 198 -14.29 15.65 29.42
CA PRO A 198 -14.98 14.40 29.08
C PRO A 198 -13.99 13.25 28.77
N TYR A 199 -12.83 13.52 28.16
CA TYR A 199 -11.80 12.50 27.93
C TYR A 199 -11.11 12.03 29.20
N LEU A 200 -10.93 12.90 30.20
CA LEU A 200 -10.42 12.53 31.53
C LEU A 200 -11.45 11.70 32.32
N GLN A 201 -12.75 11.91 32.09
CA GLN A 201 -13.80 11.04 32.65
C GLN A 201 -13.75 9.64 32.02
N VAL A 202 -13.64 9.56 30.69
CA VAL A 202 -13.44 8.30 29.95
C VAL A 202 -12.16 7.58 30.41
N ALA A 203 -11.04 8.29 30.51
CA ALA A 203 -9.77 7.73 31.00
C ALA A 203 -9.87 7.25 32.45
N ARG A 204 -10.60 7.96 33.32
CA ARG A 204 -10.83 7.53 34.71
C ARG A 204 -11.64 6.24 34.79
N VAL A 205 -12.67 6.08 33.96
CA VAL A 205 -13.45 4.84 33.87
C VAL A 205 -12.57 3.68 33.38
N ILE A 206 -11.74 3.92 32.37
CA ILE A 206 -10.77 2.94 31.86
C ILE A 206 -9.78 2.53 32.96
N ILE A 207 -9.20 3.48 33.70
CA ILE A 207 -8.24 3.20 34.78
C ILE A 207 -8.89 2.42 35.92
N ARG A 208 -10.10 2.79 36.34
CA ARG A 208 -10.83 2.11 37.43
C ARG A 208 -11.16 0.66 37.08
N ASN A 209 -11.37 0.37 35.80
CA ASN A 209 -11.67 -0.97 35.28
C ASN A 209 -10.50 -1.57 34.50
N SER A 210 -9.27 -1.11 34.78
CA SER A 210 -8.05 -1.53 34.07
C SER A 210 -7.83 -3.04 34.11
N MET A 211 -8.23 -3.72 35.20
CA MET A 211 -8.15 -5.18 35.30
C MET A 211 -9.04 -5.89 34.27
N LEU A 212 -10.26 -5.37 34.01
CA LEU A 212 -11.14 -5.92 32.98
C LEU A 212 -10.54 -5.71 31.59
N TRP A 213 -9.98 -4.52 31.33
CA TRP A 213 -9.28 -4.23 30.09
C TRP A 213 -8.05 -5.12 29.86
N LEU A 214 -7.25 -5.36 30.90
CA LEU A 214 -6.08 -6.23 30.83
C LEU A 214 -6.50 -7.68 30.56
N MET A 215 -7.54 -8.16 31.23
CA MET A 215 -8.09 -9.50 31.00
C MET A 215 -8.67 -9.64 29.59
N PHE A 216 -9.38 -8.62 29.10
CA PHE A 216 -9.90 -8.57 27.73
C PHE A 216 -8.76 -8.60 26.70
N LEU A 217 -7.78 -7.71 26.83
CA LEU A 217 -6.64 -7.63 25.89
C LEU A 217 -5.78 -8.88 25.91
N ALA A 218 -5.61 -9.54 27.06
CA ALA A 218 -4.91 -10.82 27.14
C ALA A 218 -5.66 -11.95 26.42
N CYS A 219 -6.99 -12.02 26.58
CA CYS A 219 -7.84 -12.99 25.87
C CYS A 219 -7.91 -12.70 24.36
N MET A 220 -8.01 -11.42 23.99
CA MET A 220 -7.98 -10.97 22.60
C MET A 220 -6.63 -11.28 21.96
N ALA A 221 -5.51 -10.95 22.61
CA ALA A 221 -4.18 -11.22 22.06
C ALA A 221 -3.95 -12.72 21.82
N THR A 222 -4.36 -13.58 22.76
CA THR A 222 -4.29 -15.04 22.60
C THR A 222 -5.24 -15.54 21.50
N SER A 223 -6.45 -15.00 21.41
CA SER A 223 -7.41 -15.34 20.35
C SER A 223 -6.93 -14.93 18.95
N VAL A 224 -6.47 -13.69 18.79
CA VAL A 224 -5.88 -13.15 17.54
C VAL A 224 -4.67 -13.95 17.12
N PHE A 225 -3.79 -14.30 18.07
CA PHE A 225 -2.58 -15.06 17.80
C PHE A 225 -2.86 -16.41 17.14
N PHE A 226 -3.77 -17.21 17.71
CA PHE A 226 -4.09 -18.53 17.14
C PHE A 226 -4.99 -18.42 15.90
N SER A 227 -5.94 -17.49 15.88
CA SER A 227 -6.79 -17.30 14.68
C SER A 227 -5.99 -16.80 13.47
N PHE A 228 -4.94 -15.99 13.68
CA PHE A 228 -4.01 -15.56 12.63
C PHE A 228 -3.35 -16.76 11.92
N ASP A 229 -2.85 -17.76 12.64
CA ASP A 229 -2.24 -18.95 12.04
C ASP A 229 -3.22 -19.72 11.13
N SER A 230 -4.47 -19.89 11.59
CA SER A 230 -5.55 -20.49 10.79
C SER A 230 -5.84 -19.68 9.53
N PHE A 231 -5.98 -18.35 9.65
CA PHE A 231 -6.25 -17.48 8.49
C PHE A 231 -5.09 -17.49 7.50
N PHE A 232 -3.86 -17.32 7.98
CA PHE A 232 -2.65 -17.34 7.17
C PHE A 232 -2.51 -18.66 6.41
N THR A 233 -2.81 -19.78 7.08
CA THR A 233 -2.85 -21.10 6.44
C THR A 233 -3.90 -21.20 5.35
N SER A 234 -5.12 -20.73 5.62
CA SER A 234 -6.22 -20.84 4.65
C SER A 234 -6.03 -19.95 3.42
N ILE A 235 -5.31 -18.85 3.57
CA ILE A 235 -5.02 -17.89 2.49
C ILE A 235 -3.81 -18.34 1.65
N PHE A 236 -2.90 -19.13 2.22
CA PHE A 236 -1.60 -19.45 1.58
C PHE A 236 -1.41 -20.97 1.35
N PRO A 237 -1.75 -21.52 0.16
CA PRO A 237 -1.55 -22.94 -0.17
C PRO A 237 -0.06 -23.30 -0.30
N GLN A 238 0.30 -24.55 0.03
CA GLN A 238 1.71 -25.00 0.11
C GLN A 238 2.51 -24.81 -1.19
N SER A 239 1.88 -24.86 -2.36
CA SER A 239 2.55 -24.70 -3.67
C SER A 239 3.09 -23.30 -3.92
N GLU A 240 2.41 -22.25 -3.43
CA GLU A 240 2.89 -20.88 -3.57
C GLU A 240 4.03 -20.58 -2.61
N ARG A 241 4.15 -21.36 -1.50
CA ARG A 241 5.20 -21.14 -0.48
C ARG A 241 6.55 -21.53 -1.04
N VAL A 242 6.58 -22.65 -1.73
CA VAL A 242 7.79 -23.17 -2.39
C VAL A 242 8.26 -22.18 -3.47
N ARG A 243 7.34 -21.66 -4.29
CA ARG A 243 7.68 -20.72 -5.36
C ARG A 243 8.14 -19.35 -4.82
N ALA A 244 7.48 -18.83 -3.78
CA ALA A 244 7.90 -17.59 -3.14
C ALA A 244 9.23 -17.75 -2.38
N ALA A 245 9.46 -18.91 -1.76
CA ALA A 245 10.73 -19.24 -1.12
C ALA A 245 11.87 -19.35 -2.13
N GLU A 246 11.63 -19.92 -3.31
CA GLU A 246 12.61 -20.01 -4.40
C GLU A 246 12.99 -18.61 -4.92
N LEU A 247 12.00 -17.74 -5.18
CA LEU A 247 12.25 -16.35 -5.57
C LEU A 247 12.99 -15.55 -4.49
N ARG A 248 12.66 -15.76 -3.20
CA ARG A 248 13.37 -15.13 -2.08
C ARG A 248 14.82 -15.58 -2.03
N ALA A 249 15.06 -16.88 -2.18
CA ALA A 249 16.41 -17.44 -2.18
C ALA A 249 17.25 -16.95 -3.36
N GLN A 250 16.67 -16.80 -4.55
CA GLN A 250 17.36 -16.20 -5.70
C GLN A 250 17.81 -14.76 -5.40
N ASN A 251 16.93 -13.93 -4.83
CA ASN A 251 17.27 -12.56 -4.45
C ASN A 251 18.32 -12.50 -3.32
N GLN A 252 18.21 -13.37 -2.32
CA GLN A 252 19.17 -13.45 -1.21
C GLN A 252 20.55 -13.91 -1.69
N VAL A 253 20.61 -14.94 -2.53
CA VAL A 253 21.88 -15.43 -3.10
C VAL A 253 22.48 -14.39 -4.05
N SER A 254 21.66 -13.70 -4.86
CA SER A 254 22.15 -12.57 -5.65
C SER A 254 22.78 -11.49 -4.76
N GLY A 255 22.15 -11.14 -3.64
CA GLY A 255 22.72 -10.19 -2.68
C GLY A 255 24.04 -10.68 -2.07
N ILE A 256 24.15 -11.98 -1.75
CA ILE A 256 25.40 -12.57 -1.24
C ILE A 256 26.51 -12.53 -2.30
N VAL A 257 26.20 -12.81 -3.57
CA VAL A 257 27.15 -12.70 -4.69
C VAL A 257 27.63 -11.25 -4.84
N THR A 258 26.74 -10.26 -4.75
CA THR A 258 27.10 -8.83 -4.75
C THR A 258 27.94 -8.43 -3.53
N ASP A 259 27.65 -8.98 -2.34
CA ASP A 259 28.47 -8.74 -1.15
C ASP A 259 29.89 -9.31 -1.31
N ILE A 260 30.03 -10.49 -1.93
CA ILE A 260 31.32 -11.09 -2.27
C ILE A 260 32.07 -10.18 -3.26
N GLU A 261 31.39 -9.68 -4.29
CA GLU A 261 31.97 -8.76 -5.27
C GLU A 261 32.48 -7.46 -4.62
N HIS A 262 31.69 -6.86 -3.72
CA HIS A 262 32.11 -5.69 -2.96
C HIS A 262 33.30 -5.99 -2.03
N ALA A 263 33.30 -7.13 -1.35
CA ALA A 263 34.42 -7.56 -0.50
C ALA A 263 35.70 -7.76 -1.33
N LEU A 264 35.59 -8.38 -2.50
CA LEU A 264 36.70 -8.56 -3.45
C LEU A 264 37.27 -7.23 -3.92
N ALA A 265 36.42 -6.31 -4.39
CA ALA A 265 36.84 -5.00 -4.86
C ALA A 265 37.50 -4.18 -3.74
N SER A 266 36.91 -4.17 -2.55
CA SER A 266 37.47 -3.49 -1.37
C SER A 266 38.85 -4.03 -1.00
N ARG A 267 38.98 -5.36 -0.88
CA ARG A 267 40.25 -6.01 -0.51
C ARG A 267 41.32 -5.93 -1.58
N THR A 268 40.94 -6.01 -2.85
CA THR A 268 41.89 -5.85 -3.97
C THR A 268 42.45 -4.44 -3.98
N ASN A 269 41.60 -3.42 -3.76
CA ASN A 269 42.06 -2.03 -3.65
C ASN A 269 42.97 -1.80 -2.44
N SER A 270 42.64 -2.36 -1.27
CA SER A 270 43.48 -2.21 -0.07
C SER A 270 44.84 -2.90 -0.24
N LEU A 271 44.85 -4.15 -0.72
CA LEU A 271 46.09 -4.92 -0.93
C LEU A 271 46.94 -4.32 -2.06
N ALA A 272 46.31 -3.78 -3.12
CA ALA A 272 47.02 -3.07 -4.19
C ALA A 272 47.75 -1.83 -3.68
N ALA A 273 47.13 -1.06 -2.78
CA ALA A 273 47.78 0.09 -2.14
C ALA A 273 48.93 -0.35 -1.23
N ASP A 274 48.75 -1.43 -0.46
CA ASP A 274 49.74 -1.93 0.49
C ASP A 274 51.02 -2.43 -0.20
N VAL A 275 50.92 -3.09 -1.37
CA VAL A 275 52.09 -3.60 -2.12
C VAL A 275 53.12 -2.49 -2.36
N PHE A 276 52.69 -1.27 -2.68
CA PHE A 276 53.60 -0.15 -2.96
C PHE A 276 54.22 0.48 -1.71
N THR A 277 53.69 0.17 -0.52
CA THR A 277 54.27 0.63 0.76
C THR A 277 55.36 -0.29 1.29
N THR A 278 55.41 -1.54 0.81
CA THR A 278 56.38 -2.55 1.24
C THR A 278 57.82 -2.16 0.91
N ASP A 279 58.75 -2.54 1.78
CA ASP A 279 60.18 -2.29 1.56
C ASP A 279 60.73 -3.06 0.35
N ALA A 280 60.12 -4.20 0.01
CA ALA A 280 60.43 -4.96 -1.19
C ALA A 280 60.17 -4.17 -2.48
N TRP A 281 59.01 -3.50 -2.58
CA TRP A 281 58.71 -2.64 -3.74
C TRP A 281 59.64 -1.42 -3.80
N LYS A 282 59.91 -0.78 -2.67
CA LYS A 282 60.82 0.40 -2.63
C LYS A 282 62.23 0.05 -3.09
N ALA A 283 62.76 -1.11 -2.69
CA ALA A 283 64.06 -1.60 -3.15
C ALA A 283 64.06 -1.85 -4.66
N TYR A 284 63.05 -2.55 -5.17
CA TYR A 284 62.93 -2.82 -6.61
C TYR A 284 62.75 -1.54 -7.44
N ASP A 285 61.94 -0.58 -6.97
CA ASP A 285 61.76 0.70 -7.67
C ASP A 285 63.05 1.55 -7.71
N GLN A 286 63.92 1.41 -6.70
CA GLN A 286 65.26 2.01 -6.70
C GLN A 286 66.16 1.35 -7.77
N GLU A 287 66.14 0.03 -7.91
CA GLU A 287 66.88 -0.70 -8.94
C GLU A 287 66.38 -0.33 -10.36
N LEU A 288 65.05 -0.24 -10.55
CA LEU A 288 64.44 0.24 -11.80
C LEU A 288 64.79 1.72 -12.08
N GLY A 289 64.98 2.53 -11.04
CA GLY A 289 65.48 3.89 -11.16
C GLY A 289 66.94 3.94 -11.64
N ALA A 290 67.80 3.12 -11.03
CA ALA A 290 69.22 3.04 -11.36
C ALA A 290 69.46 2.60 -12.81
N ILE A 291 68.69 1.63 -13.32
CA ILE A 291 68.81 1.20 -14.72
C ILE A 291 68.32 2.26 -15.71
N THR A 292 67.29 3.03 -15.33
CA THR A 292 66.78 4.16 -16.13
C THR A 292 67.84 5.25 -16.25
N GLU A 293 68.52 5.57 -15.15
CA GLU A 293 69.61 6.54 -15.12
C GLU A 293 70.83 6.08 -15.93
N ALA A 294 71.23 4.81 -15.77
CA ALA A 294 72.33 4.22 -16.53
C ALA A 294 72.06 4.21 -18.05
N ALA A 295 70.82 3.93 -18.46
CA ALA A 295 70.40 3.98 -19.85
C ALA A 295 70.33 5.41 -20.41
N ALA A 296 69.90 6.39 -19.62
CA ALA A 296 69.89 7.80 -20.03
C ALA A 296 71.32 8.34 -20.24
N GLN A 297 72.26 7.99 -19.36
CA GLN A 297 73.67 8.43 -19.45
C GLN A 297 74.42 7.82 -20.65
N SER A 298 73.92 6.73 -21.22
CA SER A 298 74.62 5.93 -22.24
C SER A 298 74.06 6.07 -23.66
N GLN A 299 73.04 6.90 -23.88
CA GLN A 299 72.38 7.11 -25.19
C GLN A 299 73.39 7.35 -26.34
N GLY A 300 74.33 8.29 -26.14
CA GLY A 300 75.31 8.64 -27.17
C GLY A 300 76.39 7.57 -27.44
N ALA A 301 76.62 6.64 -26.52
CA ALA A 301 77.56 5.52 -26.72
C ALA A 301 76.89 4.37 -27.50
N ILE A 302 75.62 4.10 -27.20
CA ILE A 302 74.86 3.00 -27.79
C ILE A 302 74.45 3.33 -29.23
N GLU A 303 74.04 4.56 -29.52
CA GLU A 303 73.74 5.00 -30.89
C GLU A 303 74.94 4.82 -31.84
N ARG A 304 76.16 5.16 -31.37
CA ARG A 304 77.40 4.99 -32.14
C ARG A 304 77.69 3.51 -32.43
N TYR A 305 77.49 2.64 -31.45
CA TYR A 305 77.72 1.20 -31.59
C TYR A 305 76.68 0.53 -32.52
N VAL A 306 75.40 0.88 -32.37
CA VAL A 306 74.29 0.32 -33.17
C VAL A 306 74.37 0.77 -34.63
N ASN A 307 74.67 2.06 -34.88
CA ASN A 307 74.81 2.56 -36.26
C ASN A 307 75.96 1.89 -37.01
N ALA A 308 77.10 1.65 -36.34
CA ALA A 308 78.23 0.92 -36.93
C ALA A 308 77.87 -0.54 -37.33
N GLN A 309 77.05 -1.22 -36.53
CA GLN A 309 76.55 -2.57 -36.83
C GLN A 309 75.56 -2.62 -38.00
N ILE A 310 74.64 -1.65 -38.08
CA ILE A 310 73.64 -1.57 -39.16
C ILE A 310 74.30 -1.30 -40.50
N GLU A 311 75.29 -0.39 -40.55
CA GLU A 311 76.01 -0.07 -41.77
C GLU A 311 76.78 -1.27 -42.33
N ALA A 312 77.47 -2.04 -41.48
CA ALA A 312 78.20 -3.23 -41.90
C ALA A 312 77.28 -4.31 -42.50
N ARG A 313 76.09 -4.51 -41.91
CA ARG A 313 75.08 -5.47 -42.41
C ARG A 313 74.46 -5.06 -43.74
N SER A 314 74.11 -3.78 -43.89
CA SER A 314 73.45 -3.27 -45.10
C SER A 314 74.31 -3.46 -46.36
N ARG A 315 75.64 -3.34 -46.21
CA ARG A 315 76.61 -3.55 -47.31
C ARG A 315 76.64 -5.02 -47.75
N ALA A 316 76.64 -5.97 -46.82
CA ALA A 316 76.70 -7.40 -47.13
C ALA A 316 75.43 -7.92 -47.83
N VAL A 317 74.25 -7.45 -47.41
CA VAL A 317 72.96 -7.86 -48.02
C VAL A 317 72.83 -7.30 -49.44
N LYS A 318 73.23 -6.04 -49.67
CA LYS A 318 73.13 -5.40 -50.99
C LYS A 318 73.96 -6.13 -52.05
N GLU A 319 75.17 -6.58 -51.70
CA GLU A 319 76.03 -7.34 -52.63
C GLU A 319 75.40 -8.68 -53.04
N GLN A 320 74.71 -9.37 -52.12
CA GLN A 320 74.05 -10.64 -52.45
C GLN A 320 72.76 -10.43 -53.27
N GLN A 321 72.06 -9.32 -53.07
CA GLN A 321 70.86 -8.99 -53.84
C GLN A 321 71.15 -8.71 -55.32
N GLU A 322 72.30 -8.09 -55.62
CA GLU A 322 72.77 -7.85 -56.99
C GLU A 322 73.15 -9.16 -57.72
N ARG A 323 73.60 -10.19 -56.99
CA ARG A 323 73.89 -11.52 -57.55
C ARG A 323 72.62 -12.31 -57.88
N ILE A 324 71.56 -12.14 -57.10
CA ILE A 324 70.25 -12.76 -57.38
C ILE A 324 69.63 -12.16 -58.64
N SER A 325 69.59 -10.83 -58.73
CA SER A 325 68.95 -10.15 -59.87
C SER A 325 69.65 -10.44 -61.20
N SER A 326 70.98 -10.56 -61.20
CA SER A 326 71.75 -10.95 -62.38
C SER A 326 71.56 -12.42 -62.78
N ALA A 327 71.47 -13.34 -61.81
CA ALA A 327 71.19 -14.74 -62.08
C ALA A 327 69.76 -14.98 -62.58
N GLU A 328 68.76 -14.30 -62.00
CA GLU A 328 67.34 -14.40 -62.41
C GLU A 328 67.11 -13.82 -63.82
N ALA A 329 67.78 -12.72 -64.17
CA ALA A 329 67.74 -12.17 -65.53
C ALA A 329 68.33 -13.15 -66.56
N GLY A 330 69.43 -13.84 -66.21
CA GLY A 330 70.02 -14.91 -67.04
C GLY A 330 69.08 -16.10 -67.25
N GLN A 331 68.35 -16.51 -66.20
CA GLN A 331 67.35 -17.58 -66.30
C GLN A 331 66.20 -17.25 -67.25
N ALA A 332 65.65 -16.04 -67.16
CA ALA A 332 64.50 -15.64 -67.97
C ALA A 332 64.83 -15.70 -69.48
N GLY A 333 66.03 -15.28 -69.88
CA GLY A 333 66.49 -15.35 -71.27
C GLY A 333 66.66 -16.78 -71.78
N LEU A 334 67.22 -17.67 -70.98
CA LEU A 334 67.42 -19.08 -71.36
C LEU A 334 66.12 -19.90 -71.35
N ALA A 335 65.20 -19.59 -70.42
CA ALA A 335 63.89 -20.22 -70.38
C ALA A 335 63.05 -19.91 -71.63
N GLY A 336 63.07 -18.67 -72.11
CA GLY A 336 62.40 -18.29 -73.37
C GLY A 336 63.00 -18.95 -74.62
N ARG A 337 64.31 -19.22 -74.62
CA ARG A 337 64.96 -19.98 -75.71
C ARG A 337 64.58 -21.47 -75.65
N LYS A 338 64.47 -22.04 -74.46
CA LYS A 338 64.03 -23.42 -74.25
C LYS A 338 62.61 -23.67 -74.75
N THR A 339 61.68 -22.75 -74.47
CA THR A 339 60.28 -22.87 -74.96
C THR A 339 60.24 -22.87 -76.49
N SER A 340 60.93 -21.92 -77.14
CA SER A 340 61.01 -21.83 -78.60
C SER A 340 61.55 -23.12 -79.26
N LEU A 341 62.65 -23.69 -78.72
CA LEU A 341 63.21 -24.94 -79.23
C LEU A 341 62.32 -26.16 -78.97
N THR A 342 61.57 -26.16 -77.85
CA THR A 342 60.61 -27.22 -77.54
C THR A 342 59.43 -27.21 -78.52
N ASP A 343 58.94 -26.02 -78.87
CA ASP A 343 57.89 -25.85 -79.89
C ASP A 343 58.39 -26.31 -81.28
N GLU A 344 59.61 -25.93 -81.67
CA GLU A 344 60.24 -26.38 -82.93
C GLU A 344 60.38 -27.92 -82.98
N LYS A 345 60.82 -28.54 -81.87
CA LYS A 345 60.92 -30.00 -81.74
C LYS A 345 59.56 -30.67 -81.92
N SER A 346 58.52 -30.14 -81.27
CA SER A 346 57.18 -30.74 -81.34
C SER A 346 56.63 -30.72 -82.78
N ARG A 347 56.84 -29.63 -83.52
CA ARG A 347 56.45 -29.50 -84.93
C ARG A 347 57.18 -30.51 -85.81
N LEU A 348 58.51 -30.57 -85.71
CA LEU A 348 59.32 -31.49 -86.52
C LEU A 348 59.06 -32.97 -86.16
N ALA A 349 58.79 -33.28 -84.90
CA ALA A 349 58.44 -34.63 -84.47
C ALA A 349 57.09 -35.10 -85.03
N ALA A 350 56.13 -34.18 -85.21
CA ALA A 350 54.85 -34.47 -85.85
C ALA A 350 54.98 -34.72 -87.37
N GLU A 351 55.90 -34.03 -88.06
CA GLU A 351 56.17 -34.21 -89.49
C GLU A 351 56.93 -35.51 -89.81
N ARG A 352 57.76 -35.99 -88.87
CA ARG A 352 58.59 -37.20 -89.04
C ARG A 352 57.82 -38.46 -89.49
N PRO A 353 56.71 -38.90 -88.84
CA PRO A 353 56.01 -40.12 -89.24
C PRO A 353 55.41 -40.02 -90.64
N GLU A 354 54.95 -38.84 -91.07
CA GLU A 354 54.43 -38.61 -92.42
C GLU A 354 55.54 -38.75 -93.46
N LEU A 355 56.69 -38.12 -93.24
CA LEU A 355 57.86 -38.25 -94.11
C LEU A 355 58.43 -39.68 -94.12
N ALA A 356 58.38 -40.39 -92.98
CA ALA A 356 58.79 -41.78 -92.90
C ALA A 356 57.85 -42.71 -93.67
N ALA A 357 56.54 -42.45 -93.62
CA ALA A 357 55.54 -43.18 -94.41
C ALA A 357 55.69 -42.89 -95.91
N ASP A 358 55.95 -41.64 -96.31
CA ASP A 358 56.20 -41.29 -97.71
C ASP A 358 57.48 -41.98 -98.23
N TYR A 359 58.58 -41.93 -97.47
CA TYR A 359 59.80 -42.67 -97.80
C TYR A 359 59.56 -44.18 -97.91
N ALA A 360 58.83 -44.79 -96.97
CA ALA A 360 58.52 -46.22 -97.01
C ALA A 360 57.69 -46.58 -98.26
N THR A 361 56.73 -45.74 -98.63
CA THR A 361 55.90 -45.90 -99.83
C THR A 361 56.77 -45.83 -101.09
N LYS A 362 57.60 -44.78 -101.24
CA LYS A 362 58.49 -44.62 -102.39
C LYS A 362 59.57 -45.69 -102.47
N LYS A 363 60.05 -46.17 -101.34
CA LYS A 363 60.96 -47.32 -101.27
C LYS A 363 60.28 -48.59 -101.75
N SER A 364 59.05 -48.87 -101.31
CA SER A 364 58.30 -50.03 -101.79
C SER A 364 58.01 -49.96 -103.29
N GLU A 365 57.66 -48.77 -103.83
CA GLU A 365 57.49 -48.54 -105.27
C GLU A 365 58.79 -48.82 -106.02
N PHE A 366 59.92 -48.34 -105.51
CA PHE A 366 61.24 -48.59 -106.09
C PHE A 366 61.59 -50.07 -106.08
N ASP A 367 61.42 -50.76 -104.95
CA ASP A 367 61.70 -52.20 -104.81
C ASP A 367 60.81 -53.08 -105.71
N LEU A 368 59.57 -52.66 -105.97
CA LEU A 368 58.70 -53.32 -106.94
C LEU A 368 59.18 -53.10 -108.38
N LYS A 369 59.60 -51.89 -108.73
CA LYS A 369 60.11 -51.57 -110.08
C LYS A 369 61.45 -52.24 -110.36
N THR A 370 62.32 -52.37 -109.37
CA THR A 370 63.59 -53.11 -109.53
C THR A 370 63.34 -54.61 -109.72
N LYS A 371 62.40 -55.21 -108.99
CA LYS A 371 61.96 -56.59 -109.24
C LYS A 371 61.41 -56.78 -110.65
N ASP A 372 60.62 -55.83 -111.16
CA ASP A 372 60.11 -55.87 -112.53
C ASP A 372 61.24 -55.79 -113.57
N VAL A 373 62.24 -54.92 -113.33
CA VAL A 373 63.48 -54.87 -114.14
C VAL A 373 64.19 -56.23 -114.15
N ASP A 374 64.35 -56.86 -112.99
CA ASP A 374 65.03 -58.16 -112.92
C ASP A 374 64.21 -59.27 -113.57
N ALA A 375 62.88 -59.27 -113.42
CA ALA A 375 61.99 -60.20 -114.11
C ALA A 375 62.11 -60.05 -115.64
N LYS A 376 62.05 -58.81 -116.15
CA LYS A 376 62.24 -58.52 -117.59
C LYS A 376 63.64 -58.82 -118.08
N ARG A 377 64.66 -58.67 -117.22
CA ARG A 377 66.04 -59.03 -117.53
C ARG A 377 66.16 -60.55 -117.68
N VAL A 378 65.53 -61.31 -116.78
CA VAL A 378 65.49 -62.77 -116.86
C VAL A 378 64.73 -63.20 -118.12
N GLU A 379 63.57 -62.61 -118.44
CA GLU A 379 62.84 -62.88 -119.70
C GLU A 379 63.70 -62.61 -120.95
N ALA A 380 64.49 -61.51 -120.95
CA ALA A 380 65.37 -61.18 -122.06
C ALA A 380 66.56 -62.15 -122.17
N LEU A 381 67.16 -62.57 -121.05
CA LEU A 381 68.27 -63.55 -121.01
C LEU A 381 67.80 -64.96 -121.35
N ALA A 382 66.60 -65.33 -120.93
CA ALA A 382 65.91 -66.57 -121.28
C ALA A 382 65.77 -66.70 -122.81
N GLU A 383 65.27 -65.65 -123.49
CA GLU A 383 65.15 -65.64 -124.95
C GLU A 383 66.52 -65.66 -125.67
N ASP A 384 67.54 -64.96 -125.16
CA ASP A 384 68.91 -65.00 -125.74
C ASP A 384 69.49 -66.43 -125.73
N LYS A 385 69.23 -67.19 -124.65
CA LYS A 385 69.71 -68.57 -124.47
C LYS A 385 68.75 -69.64 -124.98
N GLY A 386 67.53 -69.28 -125.39
CA GLY A 386 66.50 -70.19 -125.90
C GLY A 386 65.82 -71.07 -124.83
N VAL A 387 65.81 -70.64 -123.57
CA VAL A 387 65.28 -71.40 -122.43
C VAL A 387 64.07 -70.65 -121.86
N GLU A 388 62.87 -71.18 -122.07
CA GLU A 388 61.55 -70.54 -121.85
C GLU A 388 61.20 -69.45 -122.90
N GLY A 389 59.98 -69.50 -123.46
CA GLY A 389 59.54 -68.62 -124.56
C GLY A 389 59.51 -69.33 -125.92
N THR A 390 60.14 -68.74 -126.95
CA THR A 390 60.12 -69.28 -128.33
C THR A 390 60.94 -70.57 -128.49
N LEU A 391 61.66 -71.00 -127.45
CA LEU A 391 62.55 -72.17 -127.38
C LEU A 391 63.65 -72.17 -128.45
N LYS A 392 63.95 -71.00 -129.04
CA LYS A 392 64.99 -70.82 -130.05
C LYS A 392 66.08 -69.91 -129.51
N ALA A 393 67.32 -70.40 -129.50
CA ALA A 393 68.48 -69.61 -129.08
C ALA A 393 68.84 -68.58 -130.17
N GLY A 394 68.95 -67.30 -129.80
CA GLY A 394 69.44 -66.23 -130.68
C GLY A 394 68.71 -64.88 -130.53
N ARG A 395 69.38 -63.80 -130.96
CA ARG A 395 68.92 -62.40 -130.81
C ARG A 395 67.93 -61.95 -131.90
N GLY A 396 66.76 -62.60 -131.93
CA GLY A 396 65.68 -62.33 -132.88
C GLY A 396 64.85 -61.06 -132.60
N PRO A 397 63.74 -60.84 -133.34
CA PRO A 397 62.85 -59.69 -133.15
C PRO A 397 62.18 -59.65 -131.76
N ILE A 398 61.80 -60.80 -131.19
CA ILE A 398 61.22 -60.89 -129.83
C ILE A 398 62.22 -60.45 -128.76
N TYR A 399 63.48 -60.87 -128.88
CA TYR A 399 64.56 -60.42 -127.99
C TYR A 399 64.70 -58.89 -127.97
N ARG A 400 64.61 -58.22 -129.13
CA ARG A 400 64.66 -56.74 -129.20
C ARG A 400 63.46 -56.09 -128.52
N GLN A 401 62.27 -56.67 -128.65
CA GLN A 401 61.08 -56.19 -127.94
C GLN A 401 61.25 -56.33 -126.42
N ARG A 402 61.73 -57.48 -125.91
CA ARG A 402 62.02 -57.69 -124.48
C ARG A 402 63.11 -56.75 -123.96
N MET A 403 64.14 -56.48 -124.76
CA MET A 403 65.17 -55.49 -124.42
C MET A 403 64.62 -54.06 -124.39
N ALA A 404 63.68 -53.70 -125.26
CA ALA A 404 63.01 -52.41 -125.22
C ALA A 404 62.09 -52.27 -123.99
N GLU A 405 61.35 -53.34 -123.64
CA GLU A 405 60.56 -53.42 -122.40
C GLU A 405 61.45 -53.31 -121.16
N LEU A 406 62.61 -54.00 -121.15
CA LEU A 406 63.63 -53.88 -120.09
C LEU A 406 64.14 -52.45 -119.95
N ALA A 407 64.47 -51.77 -121.05
CA ALA A 407 64.95 -50.39 -121.01
C ALA A 407 63.89 -49.43 -120.45
N MET A 408 62.62 -49.61 -120.80
CA MET A 408 61.52 -48.84 -120.20
C MET A 408 61.35 -49.13 -118.71
N ALA A 409 61.43 -50.40 -118.28
CA ALA A 409 61.40 -50.78 -116.87
C ALA A 409 62.59 -50.17 -116.09
N GLN A 410 63.78 -50.15 -116.69
CA GLN A 410 64.99 -49.56 -116.09
C GLN A 410 64.85 -48.04 -115.90
N GLY A 411 64.32 -47.33 -116.90
CA GLY A 411 64.05 -45.89 -116.79
C GLY A 411 63.01 -45.58 -115.69
N ALA A 412 61.94 -46.39 -115.61
CA ALA A 412 60.93 -46.25 -114.56
C ALA A 412 61.51 -46.51 -113.16
N ALA A 413 62.36 -47.52 -113.00
CA ALA A 413 63.05 -47.81 -111.73
C ALA A 413 64.02 -46.69 -111.34
N GLN A 414 64.73 -46.08 -112.29
CA GLN A 414 65.63 -44.97 -112.02
C GLN A 414 64.88 -43.72 -111.51
N ILE A 415 63.74 -43.38 -112.14
CA ILE A 415 62.88 -42.27 -111.67
C ILE A 415 62.33 -42.57 -110.27
N ALA A 416 61.87 -43.79 -110.02
CA ALA A 416 61.42 -44.20 -108.69
C ALA A 416 62.56 -44.10 -107.65
N GLY A 417 63.80 -44.41 -108.04
CA GLY A 417 64.97 -44.29 -107.20
C GLY A 417 65.30 -42.85 -106.81
N GLU A 418 65.24 -41.90 -107.76
CA GLU A 418 65.45 -40.47 -107.46
C GLU A 418 64.34 -39.90 -106.57
N ARG A 419 63.09 -40.34 -106.76
CA ARG A 419 61.97 -39.97 -105.86
C ARG A 419 62.16 -40.51 -104.45
N MET A 420 62.61 -41.76 -104.32
CA MET A 420 62.92 -42.37 -103.02
C MET A 420 64.06 -41.64 -102.32
N LYS A 421 65.14 -41.29 -103.04
CA LYS A 421 66.27 -40.52 -102.47
C LYS A 421 65.85 -39.12 -102.01
N ASP A 422 64.98 -38.43 -102.76
CA ASP A 422 64.46 -37.12 -102.34
C ASP A 422 63.64 -37.23 -101.05
N ALA A 423 62.73 -38.20 -100.97
CA ALA A 423 61.97 -38.50 -99.75
C ALA A 423 62.91 -38.86 -98.57
N GLN A 424 63.95 -39.66 -98.81
CA GLN A 424 64.96 -40.01 -97.82
C GLN A 424 65.73 -38.77 -97.31
N LYS A 425 66.11 -37.86 -98.21
CA LYS A 425 66.84 -36.64 -97.85
C LYS A 425 65.99 -35.74 -96.96
N ARG A 426 64.70 -35.59 -97.25
CA ARG A 426 63.75 -34.82 -96.43
C ARG A 426 63.62 -35.40 -95.04
N LEU A 427 63.42 -36.72 -94.92
CA LEU A 427 63.36 -37.41 -93.63
C LEU A 427 64.66 -37.21 -92.83
N ASN A 428 65.83 -37.45 -93.44
CA ASN A 428 67.12 -37.29 -92.76
C ASN A 428 67.38 -35.84 -92.30
N THR A 429 66.90 -34.85 -93.06
CA THR A 429 67.04 -33.42 -92.69
C THR A 429 66.23 -33.12 -91.42
N VAL A 430 65.02 -33.64 -91.31
CA VAL A 430 64.18 -33.50 -90.11
C VAL A 430 64.78 -34.26 -88.92
N GLU A 431 65.25 -35.50 -89.13
CA GLU A 431 65.85 -36.30 -88.06
C GLU A 431 67.14 -35.69 -87.50
N THR A 432 68.00 -35.13 -88.36
CA THR A 432 69.22 -34.43 -87.92
C THR A 432 68.93 -33.13 -87.17
N ARG A 433 67.92 -32.36 -87.59
CA ARG A 433 67.51 -31.16 -86.86
C ARG A 433 66.89 -31.50 -85.50
N LEU A 434 66.07 -32.55 -85.41
CA LEU A 434 65.54 -33.05 -84.14
C LEU A 434 66.67 -33.43 -83.17
N ALA A 435 67.67 -34.17 -83.64
CA ALA A 435 68.83 -34.54 -82.81
C ALA A 435 69.64 -33.32 -82.34
N ALA A 436 69.79 -32.29 -83.20
CA ALA A 436 70.47 -31.05 -82.83
C ALA A 436 69.68 -30.26 -81.77
N ILE A 437 68.35 -30.16 -81.92
CA ILE A 437 67.49 -29.49 -80.95
C ILE A 437 67.55 -30.21 -79.58
N ASP A 438 67.58 -31.54 -79.58
CA ASP A 438 67.72 -32.32 -78.34
C ASP A 438 69.03 -32.03 -77.60
N ALA A 439 70.15 -31.89 -78.32
CA ALA A 439 71.41 -31.50 -77.75
C ALA A 439 71.37 -30.05 -77.20
N GLU A 440 70.79 -29.10 -77.93
CA GLU A 440 70.64 -27.71 -77.48
C GLU A 440 69.77 -27.61 -76.22
N LEU A 441 68.64 -28.33 -76.17
CA LEU A 441 67.78 -28.36 -74.99
C LEU A 441 68.50 -28.91 -73.75
N ALA A 442 69.30 -29.96 -73.90
CA ALA A 442 70.09 -30.52 -72.80
C ALA A 442 71.14 -29.52 -72.27
N THR A 443 71.79 -28.75 -73.15
CA THR A 443 72.73 -27.69 -72.72
C THR A 443 72.03 -26.54 -72.00
N LEU A 444 70.88 -26.08 -72.51
CA LEU A 444 70.08 -25.03 -71.86
C LEU A 444 69.59 -25.46 -70.47
N ASP A 445 69.26 -26.74 -70.29
CA ASP A 445 68.88 -27.28 -68.99
C ASP A 445 70.04 -27.32 -67.99
N GLY A 446 71.25 -27.62 -68.45
CA GLY A 446 72.47 -27.51 -67.64
C GLY A 446 72.73 -26.07 -67.17
N ASP A 447 72.62 -25.10 -68.08
CA ASP A 447 72.85 -23.69 -67.77
C ASP A 447 71.76 -23.11 -66.86
N LEU A 448 70.49 -23.44 -67.10
CA LEU A 448 69.39 -23.05 -66.21
C LEU A 448 69.56 -23.61 -64.80
N ALA A 449 69.99 -24.87 -64.67
CA ALA A 449 70.28 -25.48 -63.36
C ALA A 449 71.42 -24.74 -62.63
N LYS A 450 72.45 -24.32 -63.37
CA LYS A 450 73.56 -23.53 -62.80
C LYS A 450 73.09 -22.18 -62.26
N TYR A 451 72.38 -21.39 -63.07
CA TYR A 451 71.87 -20.10 -62.61
C TYR A 451 70.86 -20.23 -61.46
N LYS A 452 70.09 -21.33 -61.44
CA LYS A 452 69.19 -21.66 -60.32
C LYS A 452 69.96 -21.97 -59.04
N GLY A 453 71.03 -22.77 -59.13
CA GLY A 453 71.92 -23.03 -58.01
C GLY A 453 72.59 -21.77 -57.46
N GLU A 454 73.03 -20.85 -58.32
CA GLU A 454 73.64 -19.57 -57.91
C GLU A 454 72.63 -18.66 -57.18
N ALA A 455 71.42 -18.53 -57.73
CA ALA A 455 70.35 -17.75 -57.11
C ALA A 455 69.90 -18.35 -55.75
N ASP A 456 69.74 -19.67 -55.67
CA ASP A 456 69.33 -20.35 -54.45
C ASP A 456 70.41 -20.29 -53.36
N THR A 457 71.70 -20.39 -53.74
CA THR A 457 72.82 -20.24 -52.79
C THR A 457 72.90 -18.82 -52.24
N ALA A 458 72.70 -17.80 -53.08
CA ALA A 458 72.66 -16.41 -52.64
C ALA A 458 71.46 -16.14 -51.71
N LYS A 459 70.27 -16.70 -52.03
CA LYS A 459 69.08 -16.66 -51.16
C LYS A 459 69.32 -17.33 -49.81
N GLN A 460 69.98 -18.50 -49.78
CA GLN A 460 70.35 -19.17 -48.54
C GLN A 460 71.36 -18.36 -47.70
N ARG A 461 72.31 -17.65 -48.33
CA ARG A 461 73.26 -16.79 -47.59
C ARG A 461 72.58 -15.57 -46.97
N ILE A 462 71.60 -14.98 -47.65
CA ILE A 462 70.76 -13.91 -47.09
C ILE A 462 69.94 -14.47 -45.93
N ALA A 463 69.28 -15.61 -46.12
CA ALA A 463 68.51 -16.27 -45.07
C ALA A 463 69.37 -16.65 -43.85
N LEU A 464 70.60 -17.14 -44.05
CA LEU A 464 71.55 -17.43 -42.97
C LEU A 464 72.00 -16.16 -42.25
N SER A 465 72.19 -15.05 -42.97
CA SER A 465 72.48 -13.73 -42.37
C SER A 465 71.30 -13.17 -41.58
N ASP A 466 70.08 -13.57 -41.92
CA ASP A 466 68.85 -13.24 -41.17
C ASP A 466 68.62 -14.18 -39.98
N THR A 467 68.99 -15.47 -40.07
CA THR A 467 68.86 -16.43 -38.96
C THR A 467 70.00 -16.31 -37.93
N SER A 468 71.24 -16.01 -38.33
CA SER A 468 72.31 -15.68 -37.38
C SER A 468 72.01 -14.41 -36.57
N ALA A 469 71.08 -13.55 -37.02
CA ALA A 469 70.57 -12.42 -36.26
C ALA A 469 69.51 -12.80 -35.21
N LYS A 470 69.05 -14.05 -35.15
CA LYS A 470 68.18 -14.57 -34.08
C LYS A 470 68.94 -15.27 -32.97
N ASP A 471 70.13 -15.81 -33.24
CA ASP A 471 70.89 -16.63 -32.29
C ASP A 471 72.04 -15.89 -31.58
N ASP A 472 72.53 -14.75 -32.12
CA ASP A 472 73.56 -13.94 -31.44
C ASP A 472 72.89 -12.78 -30.68
N SER A 473 72.69 -12.99 -29.38
CA SER A 473 71.96 -12.14 -28.44
C SER A 473 72.69 -10.83 -28.15
N GLY A 474 72.56 -9.86 -29.04
CA GLY A 474 72.65 -8.44 -28.73
C GLY A 474 71.37 -7.79 -29.23
N PRO A 475 70.47 -7.31 -28.36
CA PRO A 475 69.18 -6.83 -28.81
C PRO A 475 69.39 -5.65 -29.78
N LYS A 476 68.77 -5.73 -30.96
CA LYS A 476 68.52 -4.58 -31.85
C LYS A 476 67.51 -3.64 -31.20
N ILE A 477 67.85 -3.17 -30.02
CA ILE A 477 67.00 -2.36 -29.18
C ILE A 477 67.81 -1.13 -28.88
N ASP A 478 67.43 -0.05 -29.53
CA ASP A 478 67.83 1.29 -29.15
C ASP A 478 67.17 1.60 -27.79
N PRO A 479 67.94 1.70 -26.69
CA PRO A 479 67.37 1.91 -25.35
C PRO A 479 66.58 3.22 -25.26
N SER A 480 66.89 4.20 -26.12
CA SER A 480 66.14 5.46 -26.20
C SER A 480 64.69 5.26 -26.64
N LYS A 481 64.40 4.22 -27.42
CA LYS A 481 63.04 3.89 -27.88
C LYS A 481 62.25 3.06 -26.88
N ILE A 482 62.94 2.27 -26.03
CA ILE A 482 62.29 1.47 -25.00
C ILE A 482 62.02 2.26 -23.73
N MET A 483 62.80 3.30 -23.43
CA MET A 483 62.63 4.06 -22.19
C MET A 483 61.20 4.59 -21.98
N PRO A 484 60.55 5.23 -22.98
CA PRO A 484 59.16 5.68 -22.81
C PRO A 484 58.17 4.53 -22.62
N THR A 485 58.43 3.37 -23.24
CA THR A 485 57.57 2.18 -23.08
C THR A 485 57.80 1.49 -21.75
N PHE A 486 59.01 1.55 -21.19
CA PHE A 486 59.34 1.04 -19.88
C PHE A 486 58.72 1.90 -18.77
N ASP A 487 58.85 3.23 -18.86
CA ASP A 487 58.18 4.15 -17.93
C ASP A 487 56.66 4.01 -18.00
N ARG A 488 56.11 3.83 -19.20
CA ARG A 488 54.70 3.50 -19.37
C ARG A 488 54.34 2.17 -18.71
N ALA A 489 55.11 1.10 -18.92
CA ALA A 489 54.86 -0.20 -18.29
C ALA A 489 54.95 -0.13 -16.76
N ARG A 490 55.88 0.66 -16.20
CA ARG A 490 55.97 0.95 -14.76
C ARG A 490 54.73 1.68 -14.27
N SER A 491 54.27 2.69 -15.01
CA SER A 491 53.05 3.45 -14.67
C SER A 491 51.79 2.58 -14.75
N GLU A 492 51.69 1.71 -15.76
CA GLU A 492 50.59 0.77 -15.95
C GLU A 492 50.58 -0.30 -14.85
N PHE A 493 51.74 -0.76 -14.39
CA PHE A 493 51.82 -1.64 -13.22
C PHE A 493 51.43 -0.91 -11.92
N ARG A 494 51.81 0.35 -11.74
CA ARG A 494 51.37 1.16 -10.58
C ARG A 494 49.85 1.42 -10.58
N ALA A 495 49.25 1.57 -11.75
CA ALA A 495 47.81 1.78 -11.89
C ALA A 495 46.98 0.51 -11.64
N ASP A 496 47.49 -0.66 -12.04
CA ASP A 496 46.83 -1.95 -11.86
C ASP A 496 47.90 -3.05 -11.67
N PRO A 497 48.31 -3.32 -10.41
CA PRO A 497 49.37 -4.28 -10.11
C PRO A 497 48.89 -5.71 -10.36
N ASN A 498 49.39 -6.35 -11.42
CA ASN A 498 49.12 -7.76 -11.72
C ASN A 498 50.39 -8.48 -12.23
N THR A 499 50.35 -9.81 -12.22
CA THR A 499 51.50 -10.66 -12.57
C THR A 499 51.99 -10.45 -14.00
N ALA A 500 51.07 -10.25 -14.96
CA ALA A 500 51.40 -10.05 -16.37
C ALA A 500 52.14 -8.72 -16.61
N ARG A 501 51.70 -7.65 -15.95
CA ARG A 501 52.34 -6.33 -16.03
C ARG A 501 53.68 -6.33 -15.30
N LEU A 502 53.80 -7.00 -14.15
CA LEU A 502 55.09 -7.16 -13.46
C LEU A 502 56.11 -7.91 -14.35
N ALA A 503 55.70 -9.00 -14.99
CA ALA A 503 56.54 -9.74 -15.93
C ALA A 503 56.94 -8.89 -17.16
N THR A 504 56.08 -7.95 -17.56
CA THR A 504 56.38 -7.00 -18.65
C THR A 504 57.44 -5.98 -18.21
N VAL A 505 57.34 -5.44 -17.00
CA VAL A 505 58.35 -4.55 -16.41
C VAL A 505 59.69 -5.29 -16.28
N GLN A 506 59.69 -6.53 -15.79
CA GLN A 506 60.89 -7.37 -15.69
C GLN A 506 61.52 -7.62 -17.07
N ARG A 507 60.72 -7.95 -18.09
CA ARG A 507 61.22 -8.17 -19.45
C ARG A 507 61.93 -6.93 -19.98
N PHE A 508 61.31 -5.75 -19.86
CA PHE A 508 61.93 -4.51 -20.31
C PHE A 508 63.19 -4.14 -19.51
N CYS A 509 63.20 -4.39 -18.19
CA CYS A 509 64.41 -4.22 -17.38
C CYS A 509 65.56 -5.10 -17.90
N ASN A 510 65.29 -6.39 -18.15
CA ASN A 510 66.26 -7.33 -18.69
C ASN A 510 66.74 -6.95 -20.10
N ASP A 511 65.85 -6.45 -20.96
CA ASP A 511 66.20 -6.02 -22.32
C ASP A 511 67.14 -4.79 -22.29
N ILE A 512 66.86 -3.82 -21.41
CA ILE A 512 67.73 -2.65 -21.20
C ILE A 512 69.08 -3.08 -20.60
N TYR A 513 69.06 -3.96 -19.59
CA TYR A 513 70.26 -4.50 -18.96
C TYR A 513 71.14 -5.21 -19.99
N GLY A 514 70.54 -6.06 -20.84
CA GLY A 514 71.24 -6.77 -21.92
C GLY A 514 71.85 -5.84 -22.97
N ALA A 515 71.13 -4.78 -23.37
CA ALA A 515 71.63 -3.78 -24.30
C ALA A 515 72.84 -3.00 -23.72
N LEU A 516 72.78 -2.65 -22.44
CA LEU A 516 73.87 -2.00 -21.71
C LEU A 516 75.05 -2.94 -21.46
N ALA A 517 74.83 -4.24 -21.30
CA ALA A 517 75.89 -5.22 -21.11
C ALA A 517 76.66 -5.52 -22.42
N ALA A 518 75.98 -5.43 -23.56
CA ALA A 518 76.56 -5.65 -24.89
C ALA A 518 77.52 -4.54 -25.33
N THR A 519 77.39 -3.34 -24.76
CA THR A 519 78.25 -2.19 -25.09
C THR A 519 79.43 -2.12 -24.09
N PRO A 520 80.70 -2.19 -24.55
CA PRO A 520 81.86 -2.24 -23.64
C PRO A 520 82.00 -1.01 -22.72
N GLU A 521 81.58 0.17 -23.18
CA GLU A 521 81.68 1.44 -22.45
C GLU A 521 80.69 1.54 -21.26
N THR A 522 79.62 0.75 -21.24
CA THR A 522 78.51 0.87 -20.28
C THR A 522 78.49 -0.22 -19.20
N LYS A 523 79.32 -1.27 -19.33
CA LYS A 523 79.47 -2.32 -18.31
C LYS A 523 79.69 -1.86 -16.86
N PRO A 524 80.53 -0.83 -16.57
CA PRO A 524 80.74 -0.40 -15.18
C PRO A 524 79.50 0.25 -14.53
N LEU A 525 78.55 0.75 -15.33
CA LEU A 525 77.30 1.37 -14.86
C LEU A 525 76.26 0.33 -14.41
N LEU A 526 76.48 -0.96 -14.67
CA LEU A 526 75.56 -2.05 -14.35
C LEU A 526 75.84 -2.74 -13.00
N ASN A 527 76.90 -2.33 -12.29
CA ASN A 527 77.28 -2.96 -11.03
C ASN A 527 76.26 -2.66 -9.92
N GLY A 528 75.61 -3.71 -9.40
CA GLY A 528 74.65 -3.61 -8.29
C GLY A 528 73.20 -3.39 -8.70
N ILE A 529 72.86 -3.51 -9.99
CA ILE A 529 71.48 -3.46 -10.49
C ILE A 529 70.98 -4.89 -10.71
N ASP A 530 69.90 -5.28 -10.03
CA ASP A 530 69.15 -6.51 -10.27
C ASP A 530 67.80 -6.17 -10.93
N CYS A 531 67.37 -6.99 -11.88
CA CYS A 531 66.08 -6.87 -12.56
C CYS A 531 65.06 -7.92 -12.07
N ASP A 532 65.43 -8.80 -11.12
CA ASP A 532 64.55 -9.86 -10.60
C ASP A 532 63.49 -9.33 -9.62
N PRO A 533 62.18 -9.41 -9.96
CA PRO A 533 61.10 -8.95 -9.09
C PRO A 533 60.73 -9.96 -8.00
N LYS A 534 61.51 -11.01 -7.73
CA LYS A 534 61.13 -12.12 -6.83
C LYS A 534 60.63 -11.68 -5.46
N THR A 535 61.33 -10.75 -4.81
CA THR A 535 60.94 -10.22 -3.48
C THR A 535 59.62 -9.45 -3.53
N VAL A 536 59.36 -8.74 -4.64
CA VAL A 536 58.09 -8.05 -4.91
C VAL A 536 56.97 -9.05 -5.20
N SER A 537 57.27 -10.11 -5.96
CA SER A 537 56.31 -11.19 -6.24
C SER A 537 55.89 -11.93 -4.97
N ASP A 538 56.82 -12.16 -4.05
CA ASP A 538 56.53 -12.79 -2.76
C ASP A 538 55.68 -11.86 -1.86
N ALA A 539 56.02 -10.57 -1.81
CA ALA A 539 55.25 -9.56 -1.07
C ALA A 539 53.84 -9.32 -1.64
N ALA A 540 53.67 -9.43 -2.95
CA ALA A 540 52.39 -9.28 -3.66
C ALA A 540 51.63 -10.60 -3.86
N SER A 541 52.14 -11.73 -3.36
CA SER A 541 51.55 -13.06 -3.57
C SER A 541 50.08 -13.15 -3.13
N GLY A 542 49.72 -12.52 -2.01
CA GLY A 542 48.34 -12.43 -1.54
C GLY A 542 47.42 -11.65 -2.48
N LEU A 543 47.91 -10.56 -3.08
CA LEU A 543 47.17 -9.78 -4.06
C LEU A 543 46.97 -10.57 -5.36
N PHE A 544 48.02 -11.23 -5.85
CA PHE A 544 47.94 -12.01 -7.09
C PHE A 544 47.03 -13.24 -6.96
N ALA A 545 47.05 -13.91 -5.80
CA ALA A 545 46.10 -14.97 -5.49
C ALA A 545 44.65 -14.44 -5.50
N LEU A 546 44.40 -13.30 -4.85
CA LEU A 546 43.07 -12.68 -4.82
C LEU A 546 42.59 -12.25 -6.21
N GLN A 547 43.45 -11.65 -7.04
CA GLN A 547 43.11 -11.27 -8.41
C GLN A 547 42.81 -12.50 -9.29
N SER A 548 43.54 -13.60 -9.09
CA SER A 548 43.25 -14.85 -9.79
C SER A 548 41.89 -15.44 -9.38
N GLY A 549 41.56 -15.40 -8.08
CA GLY A 549 40.25 -15.80 -7.57
C GLY A 549 39.11 -14.89 -8.03
N THR A 550 39.37 -13.58 -8.11
CA THR A 550 38.41 -12.60 -8.65
C THR A 550 38.06 -12.91 -10.10
N LYS A 551 39.05 -13.29 -10.92
CA LYS A 551 38.81 -13.69 -12.31
C LYS A 551 37.96 -14.96 -12.40
N VAL A 552 38.26 -15.98 -11.60
CA VAL A 552 37.45 -17.21 -11.56
C VAL A 552 36.02 -16.90 -11.11
N PHE A 553 35.85 -16.09 -10.06
CA PHE A 553 34.54 -15.65 -9.57
C PHE A 553 33.74 -14.89 -10.64
N GLN A 554 34.37 -13.99 -11.41
CA GLN A 554 33.70 -13.28 -12.50
C GLN A 554 33.25 -14.22 -13.62
N GLU A 555 33.99 -15.28 -13.90
CA GLU A 555 33.66 -16.25 -14.95
C GLU A 555 32.59 -17.27 -14.52
N THR A 556 32.49 -17.62 -13.23
CA THR A 556 31.61 -18.70 -12.75
C THR A 556 30.40 -18.24 -11.94
N CYS A 557 30.45 -17.04 -11.36
CA CYS A 557 29.47 -16.59 -10.37
C CYS A 557 28.76 -15.28 -10.73
N VAL A 558 29.34 -14.46 -11.60
CA VAL A 558 28.74 -13.19 -12.03
C VAL A 558 27.93 -13.43 -13.29
N GLY A 559 26.62 -13.19 -13.22
CA GLY A 559 25.69 -13.34 -14.35
C GLY A 559 24.38 -13.98 -13.90
N GLY A 560 23.26 -13.38 -14.30
CA GLY A 560 21.91 -13.85 -13.90
C GLY A 560 21.59 -15.26 -14.42
N GLU A 561 22.23 -15.70 -15.49
CA GLU A 561 22.04 -17.05 -16.07
C GLU A 561 22.47 -18.17 -15.12
N HIS A 562 23.56 -17.99 -14.35
CA HIS A 562 24.06 -18.98 -13.39
C HIS A 562 23.13 -19.16 -12.17
N LEU A 563 22.27 -18.19 -11.89
CA LEU A 563 21.26 -18.28 -10.83
C LEU A 563 20.02 -19.05 -11.29
N VAL A 564 19.67 -18.97 -12.58
CA VAL A 564 18.47 -19.59 -13.18
C VAL A 564 18.66 -21.10 -13.44
N GLU A 565 19.90 -21.57 -13.57
CA GLU A 565 20.22 -23.00 -13.74
C GLU A 565 19.92 -23.86 -12.50
N ASN A 566 19.89 -23.24 -11.30
CA ASN A 566 19.65 -23.93 -10.04
C ASN A 566 18.14 -24.09 -9.78
N LYS A 567 17.66 -25.34 -9.83
CA LYS A 567 16.22 -25.68 -9.72
C LYS A 567 15.69 -25.78 -8.30
N SER A 568 16.57 -25.75 -7.29
CA SER A 568 16.18 -25.87 -5.89
C SER A 568 16.89 -24.84 -5.02
N THR A 569 16.25 -24.51 -3.91
CA THR A 569 16.79 -23.60 -2.89
C THR A 569 18.11 -24.11 -2.30
N ASP A 570 18.26 -25.43 -2.14
CA ASP A 570 19.51 -26.04 -1.68
C ASP A 570 20.65 -25.86 -2.69
N ASP A 571 20.35 -25.98 -3.99
CA ASP A 571 21.32 -25.77 -5.06
C ASP A 571 21.80 -24.31 -5.11
N LEU A 572 20.90 -23.35 -4.85
CA LEU A 572 21.24 -21.92 -4.81
C LEU A 572 22.23 -21.58 -3.67
N TYR A 573 22.05 -22.14 -2.47
CA TYR A 573 23.01 -21.93 -1.37
C TYR A 573 24.31 -22.72 -1.56
N ALA A 574 24.25 -23.90 -2.18
CA ALA A 574 25.45 -24.63 -2.58
C ALA A 574 26.26 -23.84 -3.61
N PHE A 575 25.59 -23.19 -4.56
CA PHE A 575 26.19 -22.25 -5.51
C PHE A 575 26.84 -21.06 -4.79
N ALA A 576 26.15 -20.41 -3.84
CA ALA A 576 26.72 -19.31 -3.04
C ALA A 576 28.00 -19.73 -2.30
N ARG A 577 28.04 -20.94 -1.72
CA ARG A 577 29.25 -21.48 -1.06
C ARG A 577 30.37 -21.77 -2.05
N ARG A 578 30.06 -22.26 -3.26
CA ARG A 578 31.05 -22.45 -4.32
C ARG A 578 31.64 -21.11 -4.75
N CYS A 579 30.81 -20.11 -4.96
CA CYS A 579 31.26 -18.76 -5.30
C CYS A 579 32.13 -18.12 -4.22
N LEU A 580 31.77 -18.31 -2.95
CA LEU A 580 32.62 -17.86 -1.84
C LEU A 580 33.97 -18.60 -1.82
N SER A 581 34.00 -19.90 -2.13
CA SER A 581 35.24 -20.68 -2.23
C SER A 581 36.11 -20.23 -3.40
N ASP A 582 35.52 -19.92 -4.54
CA ASP A 582 36.22 -19.55 -5.77
C ASP A 582 36.79 -18.12 -5.72
N SER A 583 36.19 -17.25 -4.88
CA SER A 583 36.62 -15.86 -4.70
C SER A 583 38.03 -15.68 -4.10
N ALA A 584 38.62 -16.73 -3.48
CA ALA A 584 39.92 -16.67 -2.81
C ALA A 584 40.08 -15.53 -1.77
N LEU A 585 38.97 -15.09 -1.16
CA LEU A 585 38.98 -14.10 -0.09
C LEU A 585 39.74 -14.59 1.16
N PRO A 586 40.28 -13.69 1.99
CA PRO A 586 40.89 -14.04 3.27
C PRO A 586 39.95 -14.82 4.21
N SER A 587 40.53 -15.58 5.15
CA SER A 587 39.78 -16.44 6.09
C SER A 587 38.78 -15.68 6.98
N GLU A 588 39.07 -14.41 7.31
CA GLU A 588 38.19 -13.56 8.12
C GLU A 588 36.91 -13.17 7.36
N ASP A 589 37.05 -12.64 6.14
CA ASP A 589 35.92 -12.22 5.31
C ASP A 589 35.08 -13.42 4.86
N THR A 590 35.73 -14.54 4.52
CA THR A 590 35.05 -15.80 4.20
C THR A 590 34.28 -16.36 5.40
N ALA A 591 34.78 -16.25 6.62
CA ALA A 591 34.06 -16.68 7.81
C ALA A 591 32.82 -15.82 8.08
N ALA A 592 32.91 -14.50 7.90
CA ALA A 592 31.78 -13.58 8.05
C ALA A 592 30.66 -13.89 7.03
N LEU A 593 31.02 -14.02 5.74
CA LEU A 593 30.07 -14.34 4.67
C LEU A 593 29.49 -15.75 4.81
N ARG A 594 30.29 -16.73 5.26
CA ARG A 594 29.81 -18.09 5.53
C ARG A 594 28.86 -18.14 6.73
N SER A 595 29.10 -17.34 7.76
CA SER A 595 28.17 -17.18 8.89
C SER A 595 26.84 -16.60 8.41
N LYS A 596 26.88 -15.57 7.56
CA LYS A 596 25.68 -14.98 6.94
C LYS A 596 24.90 -16.00 6.10
N ILE A 597 25.57 -16.78 5.25
CA ILE A 597 24.95 -17.88 4.48
C ILE A 597 24.27 -18.89 5.42
N ASN A 598 24.98 -19.35 6.46
CA ASN A 598 24.44 -20.33 7.41
C ASN A 598 23.25 -19.77 8.22
N GLN A 599 23.28 -18.48 8.57
CA GLN A 599 22.20 -17.82 9.30
C GLN A 599 20.93 -17.75 8.45
N ILE A 600 21.06 -17.45 7.15
CA ILE A 600 19.95 -17.42 6.21
C ILE A 600 19.39 -18.83 5.95
N GLU A 601 20.26 -19.85 5.94
CA GLU A 601 19.83 -21.26 5.81
C GLU A 601 19.10 -21.77 7.06
N LEU A 602 19.52 -21.34 8.26
CA LEU A 602 18.87 -21.68 9.53
C LEU A 602 17.50 -21.00 9.72
N SER A 603 17.27 -19.86 9.05
CA SER A 603 15.98 -19.16 9.07
C SER A 603 14.98 -19.68 8.02
N ARG A 604 15.31 -20.77 7.31
CA ARG A 604 14.51 -21.31 6.21
C ARG A 604 13.26 -22.09 6.67
N ASP A 605 12.22 -21.92 5.84
CA ASP A 605 10.79 -22.24 6.02
C ASP A 605 10.48 -23.76 6.17
N ASP A 606 11.28 -24.62 5.56
CA ASP A 606 11.06 -26.06 5.40
C ASP A 606 11.59 -26.92 6.55
N LYS A 607 12.32 -26.35 7.51
CA LYS A 607 12.73 -27.01 8.77
C LYS A 607 12.28 -26.27 10.03
N ALA A 608 11.79 -25.04 9.89
CA ALA A 608 11.32 -24.24 11.00
C ALA A 608 9.89 -24.63 11.40
N HIS A 609 9.55 -24.47 12.69
CA HIS A 609 8.16 -24.63 13.13
C HIS A 609 7.28 -23.66 12.33
N ARG A 610 6.09 -24.09 11.89
CA ARG A 610 5.15 -23.33 11.05
C ARG A 610 4.87 -21.89 11.53
N PHE A 611 5.04 -21.65 12.82
CA PHE A 611 4.94 -20.34 13.43
C PHE A 611 6.07 -19.37 13.03
N VAL A 612 7.33 -19.85 13.00
CA VAL A 612 8.49 -19.06 12.56
C VAL A 612 8.31 -18.64 11.10
N VAL A 613 7.75 -19.53 10.29
CA VAL A 613 7.34 -19.22 8.91
C VAL A 613 6.35 -18.07 8.85
N THR A 614 5.28 -18.13 9.65
CA THR A 614 4.26 -17.07 9.68
C THR A 614 4.78 -15.73 10.21
N LEU A 615 5.74 -15.75 11.15
CA LEU A 615 6.39 -14.55 11.68
C LEU A 615 7.39 -13.95 10.68
N ASN A 616 8.19 -14.79 10.03
CA ASN A 616 9.13 -14.37 9.01
C ASN A 616 8.38 -13.73 7.82
N ALA A 617 7.16 -14.19 7.52
CA ALA A 617 6.32 -13.55 6.51
C ALA A 617 6.00 -12.06 6.81
N PHE A 618 6.01 -11.63 8.09
CA PHE A 618 5.91 -10.21 8.44
C PHE A 618 7.23 -9.46 8.22
N GLN A 619 8.37 -10.09 8.53
CA GLN A 619 9.70 -9.52 8.23
C GLN A 619 9.91 -9.37 6.73
N ASP A 620 9.33 -10.27 5.94
CA ASP A 620 9.32 -10.23 4.48
C ASP A 620 8.34 -9.20 3.89
N GLY A 621 7.57 -8.49 4.71
CA GLY A 621 6.63 -7.46 4.25
C GLY A 621 5.42 -8.01 3.49
N ASN A 622 5.03 -9.27 3.71
CA ASN A 622 3.92 -9.88 2.98
C ASN A 622 2.57 -9.24 3.37
N ARG A 623 1.97 -8.48 2.44
CA ARG A 623 0.68 -7.79 2.61
C ARG A 623 -0.45 -8.73 3.05
N LEU A 624 -0.41 -10.00 2.66
CA LEU A 624 -1.41 -11.01 3.02
C LEU A 624 -1.30 -11.44 4.49
N ALA A 625 -0.10 -11.42 5.08
CA ALA A 625 0.08 -11.66 6.51
C ALA A 625 -0.58 -10.55 7.33
N TYR A 626 -0.42 -9.29 6.90
CA TYR A 626 -1.10 -8.15 7.50
C TYR A 626 -2.62 -8.21 7.32
N LEU A 627 -3.12 -8.69 6.17
CA LEU A 627 -4.55 -8.90 5.95
C LEU A 627 -5.12 -9.97 6.90
N ALA A 628 -4.44 -11.11 7.05
CA ALA A 628 -4.85 -12.17 7.97
C ALA A 628 -4.89 -11.67 9.42
N LEU A 629 -3.89 -10.88 9.83
CA LEU A 629 -3.85 -10.23 11.15
C LEU A 629 -5.00 -9.23 11.31
N ALA A 630 -5.28 -8.41 10.30
CA ALA A 630 -6.37 -7.43 10.32
C ALA A 630 -7.74 -8.10 10.44
N ILE A 631 -7.96 -9.22 9.74
CA ILE A 631 -9.21 -10.01 9.85
C ILE A 631 -9.35 -10.60 11.26
N ALA A 632 -8.27 -11.15 11.83
CA ALA A 632 -8.26 -11.70 13.19
C ALA A 632 -8.59 -10.63 14.25
N ILE A 633 -7.94 -9.47 14.18
CA ILE A 633 -8.25 -8.32 15.06
C ILE A 633 -9.68 -7.82 14.83
N GLY A 634 -10.14 -7.76 13.58
CA GLY A 634 -11.48 -7.31 13.22
C GLY A 634 -12.57 -8.20 13.81
N LEU A 635 -12.39 -9.52 13.81
CA LEU A 635 -13.35 -10.47 14.38
C LEU A 635 -13.50 -10.28 15.90
N ASP A 636 -12.39 -10.22 16.64
CA ASP A 636 -12.42 -10.00 18.09
C ASP A 636 -12.90 -8.57 18.44
N GLY A 637 -12.61 -7.58 17.58
CA GLY A 637 -13.14 -6.22 17.69
C GLY A 637 -14.65 -6.13 17.48
N LEU A 638 -15.22 -6.93 16.57
CA LEU A 638 -16.67 -7.02 16.40
C LEU A 638 -17.34 -7.68 17.62
N ILE A 639 -16.70 -8.68 18.23
CA ILE A 639 -17.17 -9.28 19.49
C ILE A 639 -17.18 -8.24 20.61
N PHE A 640 -16.11 -7.45 20.74
CA PHE A 640 -16.03 -6.35 21.69
C PHE A 640 -17.16 -5.34 21.50
N MET A 641 -17.37 -4.87 20.27
CA MET A 641 -18.42 -3.90 19.95
C MET A 641 -19.81 -4.46 20.22
N SER A 642 -20.04 -5.74 19.90
CA SER A 642 -21.29 -6.43 20.22
C SER A 642 -21.54 -6.50 21.73
N GLY A 643 -20.51 -6.75 22.54
CA GLY A 643 -20.60 -6.75 24.00
C GLY A 643 -20.84 -5.34 24.58
N LEU A 644 -20.12 -4.34 24.08
CA LEU A 644 -20.21 -2.93 24.50
C LEU A 644 -21.60 -2.35 24.22
N PHE A 645 -22.13 -2.52 23.00
CA PHE A 645 -23.45 -2.01 22.64
C PHE A 645 -24.59 -2.86 23.19
N GLY A 646 -24.37 -4.16 23.37
CA GLY A 646 -25.32 -5.05 24.04
C GLY A 646 -25.64 -4.58 25.46
N ALA A 647 -24.64 -4.16 26.22
CA ALA A 647 -24.82 -3.64 27.58
C ALA A 647 -25.58 -2.30 27.62
N ASN A 648 -25.37 -1.41 26.65
CA ASN A 648 -26.07 -0.11 26.58
C ASN A 648 -27.57 -0.21 26.27
N ALA A 649 -28.02 -1.31 25.66
CA ALA A 649 -29.43 -1.52 25.31
C ALA A 649 -30.31 -2.02 26.48
N VAL A 650 -29.72 -2.50 27.58
CA VAL A 650 -30.43 -2.92 28.83
C VAL A 650 -30.55 -1.77 29.84
N ARG A 651 -30.26 -0.53 29.42
CA ARG A 651 -30.18 0.62 30.31
C ARG A 651 -31.54 0.95 30.93
N SER A 652 -31.58 1.04 32.25
CA SER A 652 -32.73 1.61 32.97
C SER A 652 -32.81 3.12 32.70
N PRO A 653 -33.98 3.69 32.40
CA PRO A 653 -34.16 5.15 32.29
C PRO A 653 -33.72 5.89 33.56
N LEU A 654 -33.75 5.22 34.72
CA LEU A 654 -33.30 5.79 36.00
C LEU A 654 -31.77 5.96 36.10
N SER A 655 -31.00 5.29 35.25
CA SER A 655 -29.53 5.42 35.26
C SER A 655 -29.03 6.77 34.73
N ASP A 656 -29.89 7.51 34.03
CA ASP A 656 -29.65 8.83 33.43
C ASP A 656 -29.76 9.94 34.48
N ILE A 657 -30.30 9.64 35.66
CA ILE A 657 -30.45 10.61 36.74
C ILE A 657 -29.06 10.97 37.28
N PRO A 658 -28.69 12.26 37.30
CA PRO A 658 -27.42 12.70 37.84
C PRO A 658 -27.40 12.43 39.35
N SER A 659 -26.63 11.43 39.78
CA SER A 659 -26.56 11.00 41.17
C SER A 659 -25.15 11.14 41.76
N TYR A 660 -25.09 11.41 43.06
CA TYR A 660 -23.83 11.56 43.81
C TYR A 660 -23.32 10.23 44.38
N LYS A 661 -24.10 9.16 44.31
CA LYS A 661 -23.76 7.82 44.78
C LYS A 661 -23.82 6.86 43.59
N SER A 662 -22.72 6.18 43.27
CA SER A 662 -22.69 5.18 42.20
C SER A 662 -23.59 3.99 42.57
N ARG A 663 -24.81 3.95 42.03
CA ARG A 663 -25.76 2.84 42.13
C ARG A 663 -26.00 2.29 40.72
N SER A 664 -26.07 0.98 40.57
CA SER A 664 -26.42 0.36 39.29
C SER A 664 -27.89 0.66 38.94
N GLY A 665 -28.24 0.63 37.64
CA GLY A 665 -29.63 0.80 37.20
C GLY A 665 -30.60 -0.16 37.91
N SER A 666 -30.20 -1.42 38.10
CA SER A 666 -30.98 -2.42 38.83
C SER A 666 -31.21 -2.08 40.32
N GLN A 667 -30.25 -1.42 40.97
CA GLN A 667 -30.40 -0.96 42.36
C GLN A 667 -31.35 0.24 42.45
N LEU A 668 -31.34 1.12 41.45
CA LEU A 668 -32.26 2.26 41.37
C LEU A 668 -33.70 1.78 41.16
N GLU A 669 -33.89 0.83 40.24
CA GLU A 669 -35.19 0.17 40.00
C GLU A 669 -35.71 -0.54 41.25
N ALA A 670 -34.84 -1.30 41.95
CA ALA A 670 -35.22 -1.98 43.19
C ALA A 670 -35.71 -1.00 44.27
N THR A 671 -35.10 0.19 44.36
CA THR A 671 -35.51 1.24 45.31
C THR A 671 -36.92 1.76 45.00
N ILE A 672 -37.22 2.03 43.72
CA ILE A 672 -38.55 2.49 43.29
C ILE A 672 -39.58 1.36 43.40
N ASN A 673 -39.23 0.13 43.00
CA ASN A 673 -40.13 -1.02 43.07
C ASN A 673 -40.52 -1.37 44.51
N ALA A 674 -39.62 -1.18 45.48
CA ALA A 674 -39.95 -1.33 46.90
C ALA A 674 -40.99 -0.29 47.36
N ALA A 675 -40.92 0.94 46.85
CA ALA A 675 -41.86 2.02 47.18
C ALA A 675 -43.22 1.88 46.49
N LEU A 676 -43.29 1.17 45.36
CA LEU A 676 -44.53 0.86 44.65
C LEU A 676 -45.43 -0.14 45.41
N GLY A 677 -44.85 -0.93 46.33
CA GLY A 677 -45.57 -1.79 47.26
C GLY A 677 -46.23 -3.03 46.63
N ALA A 678 -47.26 -3.57 47.29
CA ALA A 678 -47.93 -4.81 46.90
C ALA A 678 -48.71 -4.73 45.57
N HIS A 679 -49.14 -3.52 45.18
CA HIS A 679 -49.87 -3.25 43.93
C HIS A 679 -49.10 -2.25 43.07
N PRO A 680 -48.02 -2.67 42.39
CA PRO A 680 -47.09 -1.74 41.74
C PRO A 680 -47.71 -1.01 40.56
N TYR A 681 -48.63 -1.67 39.83
CA TYR A 681 -49.37 -1.07 38.73
C TYR A 681 -50.24 0.11 39.20
N GLU A 682 -51.10 -0.14 40.19
CA GLU A 682 -52.05 0.88 40.67
C GLU A 682 -51.32 2.09 41.26
N THR A 683 -50.27 1.84 42.05
CA THR A 683 -49.49 2.91 42.67
C THR A 683 -48.70 3.69 41.60
N ALA A 684 -48.14 3.03 40.59
CA ALA A 684 -47.44 3.69 39.49
C ALA A 684 -48.41 4.53 38.64
N TRP A 685 -49.59 3.99 38.30
CA TRP A 685 -50.59 4.69 37.53
C TRP A 685 -51.16 5.90 38.28
N LEU A 686 -51.52 5.73 39.56
CA LEU A 686 -51.96 6.81 40.45
C LEU A 686 -50.91 7.94 40.52
N THR A 687 -49.63 7.56 40.65
CA THR A 687 -48.51 8.51 40.67
C THR A 687 -48.40 9.26 39.33
N LEU A 688 -48.48 8.56 38.19
CA LEU A 688 -48.42 9.19 36.86
C LEU A 688 -49.59 10.15 36.61
N THR A 689 -50.81 9.80 37.04
CA THR A 689 -51.98 10.67 36.88
C THR A 689 -51.93 11.92 37.77
N SER A 690 -51.12 11.90 38.84
CA SER A 690 -50.90 13.06 39.70
C SER A 690 -49.94 14.10 39.09
N PHE A 691 -49.23 13.75 38.01
CA PHE A 691 -48.22 14.62 37.40
C PHE A 691 -48.84 15.64 36.45
N ARG A 692 -48.52 16.92 36.68
CA ARG A 692 -48.83 18.02 35.76
C ARG A 692 -47.57 18.43 34.99
N PRO A 693 -47.62 18.58 33.67
CA PRO A 693 -46.45 18.98 32.88
C PRO A 693 -46.02 20.41 33.22
N ILE A 694 -44.70 20.65 33.24
CA ILE A 694 -44.08 21.98 33.43
C ILE A 694 -43.00 22.21 32.36
N THR A 695 -42.63 23.47 32.11
CA THR A 695 -41.47 23.80 31.26
C THR A 695 -40.20 23.24 31.88
N ASN A 696 -39.40 22.52 31.07
CA ASN A 696 -38.21 21.83 31.56
C ASN A 696 -37.17 22.83 32.11
N GLN A 697 -36.86 22.72 33.39
CA GLN A 697 -35.80 23.47 34.08
C GLN A 697 -34.93 22.46 34.82
N ASP A 698 -33.62 22.44 34.53
CA ASP A 698 -32.64 21.53 35.15
C ASP A 698 -32.99 20.02 35.08
N GLY A 699 -33.79 19.60 34.09
CA GLY A 699 -34.22 18.22 33.86
C GLY A 699 -35.53 17.83 34.56
N PHE A 700 -36.19 18.76 35.26
CA PHE A 700 -37.52 18.52 35.85
C PHE A 700 -38.62 18.86 34.84
N SER A 701 -39.50 17.90 34.55
CA SER A 701 -40.53 18.01 33.50
C SER A 701 -41.97 17.94 34.00
N ALA A 702 -42.18 17.52 35.25
CA ALA A 702 -43.50 17.43 35.85
C ALA A 702 -43.54 17.99 37.28
N LEU A 703 -44.73 18.37 37.74
CA LEU A 703 -45.04 18.78 39.09
C LEU A 703 -46.15 17.89 39.66
N ALA A 704 -45.96 17.37 40.86
CA ALA A 704 -46.98 16.63 41.61
C ALA A 704 -47.47 17.51 42.77
N ASP A 705 -48.78 17.72 42.87
CA ASP A 705 -49.43 18.47 43.96
C ASP A 705 -50.33 17.52 44.75
N LEU A 706 -49.94 17.19 45.98
CA LEU A 706 -50.67 16.25 46.83
C LEU A 706 -51.81 16.90 47.61
N SER A 707 -51.91 18.24 47.62
CA SER A 707 -52.86 18.99 48.46
C SER A 707 -54.34 18.80 48.07
N ALA A 708 -54.60 18.45 46.81
CA ALA A 708 -55.93 18.23 46.28
C ALA A 708 -56.37 16.75 46.28
N MET A 709 -55.52 15.83 46.78
CA MET A 709 -55.78 14.39 46.77
C MET A 709 -56.34 13.89 48.11
N GLU A 710 -57.07 12.77 48.07
CA GLU A 710 -57.50 12.07 49.29
C GLU A 710 -56.27 11.59 50.08
N ARG A 711 -56.31 11.66 51.42
CA ARG A 711 -55.16 11.34 52.30
C ARG A 711 -54.55 9.96 52.03
N SER A 712 -55.40 8.95 51.83
CA SER A 712 -54.99 7.57 51.54
C SER A 712 -54.20 7.43 50.23
N GLN A 713 -54.61 8.16 49.19
CA GLN A 713 -53.96 8.20 47.89
C GLN A 713 -52.68 9.04 47.92
N ALA A 714 -52.73 10.19 48.61
CA ALA A 714 -51.58 11.07 48.80
C ALA A 714 -50.42 10.35 49.51
N ASP A 715 -50.70 9.49 50.49
CA ASP A 715 -49.68 8.71 51.21
C ASP A 715 -48.96 7.69 50.29
N ARG A 716 -49.70 7.01 49.41
CA ARG A 716 -49.14 6.08 48.41
C ARG A 716 -48.22 6.79 47.42
N VAL A 717 -48.67 7.93 46.90
CA VAL A 717 -47.87 8.74 45.97
C VAL A 717 -46.65 9.33 46.67
N ARG A 718 -46.80 9.79 47.93
CA ARG A 718 -45.69 10.34 48.72
C ARG A 718 -44.56 9.32 48.89
N MET A 719 -44.87 8.06 49.12
CA MET A 719 -43.86 6.99 49.26
C MET A 719 -42.99 6.85 48.00
N VAL A 720 -43.60 6.89 46.81
CA VAL A 720 -42.90 6.84 45.52
C VAL A 720 -42.08 8.12 45.28
N LEU A 721 -42.63 9.29 45.62
CA LEU A 721 -41.93 10.57 45.49
C LEU A 721 -40.74 10.70 46.46
N THR A 722 -40.84 10.16 47.67
CA THR A 722 -39.74 10.09 48.64
C THR A 722 -38.64 9.16 48.13
N ALA A 723 -38.97 7.97 47.63
CA ALA A 723 -37.99 7.08 47.00
C ALA A 723 -37.35 7.72 45.75
N GLY A 724 -38.14 8.51 44.99
CA GLY A 724 -37.66 9.34 43.90
C GLY A 724 -36.69 10.43 44.35
N ALA A 725 -36.91 11.04 45.51
CA ALA A 725 -36.01 12.03 46.10
C ALA A 725 -34.68 11.39 46.55
N ASP A 726 -34.72 10.18 47.09
CA ASP A 726 -33.52 9.43 47.52
C ASP A 726 -32.56 9.10 46.36
N ILE A 727 -33.08 9.01 45.13
CA ILE A 727 -32.30 8.79 43.91
C ILE A 727 -32.02 10.09 43.13
N GLY A 728 -32.51 11.24 43.59
CA GLY A 728 -32.33 12.55 42.92
C GLY A 728 -33.27 12.81 41.75
N ALA A 729 -34.32 11.99 41.59
CA ALA A 729 -35.33 12.13 40.56
C ALA A 729 -36.44 13.13 40.91
N VAL A 730 -36.59 13.45 42.21
CA VAL A 730 -37.65 14.32 42.73
C VAL A 730 -37.06 15.36 43.67
N GLU A 731 -37.52 16.61 43.56
CA GLU A 731 -37.12 17.71 44.42
C GLU A 731 -38.36 18.36 45.06
N THR A 732 -38.26 18.73 46.34
CA THR A 732 -39.33 19.45 47.03
C THR A 732 -39.26 20.95 46.72
N VAL A 733 -40.40 21.58 46.43
CA VAL A 733 -40.43 23.04 46.22
C VAL A 733 -40.38 23.71 47.59
N SER A 734 -39.29 24.44 47.88
CA SER A 734 -38.90 24.97 49.21
C SER A 734 -39.91 25.83 49.97
N HIS A 735 -41.09 26.12 49.41
CA HIS A 735 -42.15 26.91 50.05
C HIS A 735 -43.46 26.14 50.28
N ASN A 736 -43.61 24.90 49.79
CA ASN A 736 -44.81 24.08 50.02
C ASN A 736 -44.44 22.59 50.19
N PRO A 737 -44.70 21.96 51.36
CA PRO A 737 -44.31 20.57 51.62
C PRO A 737 -45.08 19.53 50.81
N GLU A 738 -46.18 19.91 50.15
CA GLU A 738 -47.04 19.03 49.36
C GLU A 738 -46.83 19.15 47.84
N ARG A 739 -45.82 19.92 47.39
CA ARG A 739 -45.48 20.10 45.97
C ARG A 739 -44.08 19.60 45.64
N TYR A 740 -44.02 18.70 44.67
CA TYR A 740 -42.80 18.05 44.22
C TYR A 740 -42.54 18.32 42.74
N ARG A 741 -41.27 18.58 42.38
CA ARG A 741 -40.79 18.60 41.00
C ARG A 741 -40.23 17.24 40.64
N VAL A 742 -40.61 16.70 39.48
CA VAL A 742 -40.29 15.35 39.04
C VAL A 742 -39.53 15.39 37.72
N ARG A 743 -38.41 14.67 37.67
CA ARG A 743 -37.60 14.46 36.46
C ARG A 743 -38.30 13.56 35.45
N SER A 744 -38.00 13.77 34.16
CA SER A 744 -38.55 12.97 33.04
C SER A 744 -38.31 11.47 33.17
N GLU A 745 -37.15 11.11 33.71
CA GLU A 745 -36.58 9.77 33.82
C GLU A 745 -37.42 8.88 34.76
N LEU A 746 -37.92 9.44 35.87
CA LEU A 746 -38.82 8.73 36.78
C LEU A 746 -40.21 8.55 36.16
N ARG A 747 -40.72 9.54 35.43
CA ARG A 747 -41.98 9.43 34.70
C ARG A 747 -41.91 8.34 33.63
N GLU A 748 -40.80 8.28 32.88
CA GLU A 748 -40.56 7.25 31.86
C GLU A 748 -40.46 5.85 32.48
N TYR A 749 -39.75 5.71 33.59
CA TYR A 749 -39.68 4.45 34.32
C TYR A 749 -41.04 4.00 34.86
N LEU A 750 -41.82 4.88 35.50
CA LEU A 750 -43.16 4.53 35.98
C LEU A 750 -44.09 4.14 34.82
N SER A 751 -43.98 4.81 33.68
CA SER A 751 -44.73 4.47 32.46
C SER A 751 -44.33 3.09 31.93
N SER A 752 -43.05 2.71 31.99
CA SER A 752 -42.59 1.39 31.54
C SER A 752 -43.05 0.28 32.49
N VAL A 753 -43.13 0.53 33.81
CA VAL A 753 -43.70 -0.41 34.79
C VAL A 753 -45.18 -0.67 34.49
N VAL A 754 -45.94 0.37 34.16
CA VAL A 754 -47.35 0.28 33.76
C VAL A 754 -47.51 -0.50 32.45
N ASP A 755 -46.72 -0.16 31.42
CA ASP A 755 -46.75 -0.85 30.11
C ASP A 755 -46.33 -2.33 30.19
N LYS A 756 -45.34 -2.65 31.01
CA LYS A 756 -44.87 -4.03 31.23
C LYS A 756 -46.00 -4.90 31.79
N GLN A 757 -46.73 -4.40 32.77
CA GLN A 757 -47.87 -5.12 33.36
C GLN A 757 -49.01 -5.33 32.35
N PHE A 758 -49.29 -4.34 31.50
CA PHE A 758 -50.27 -4.49 30.40
C PHE A 758 -49.89 -5.56 29.38
N LYS A 759 -48.60 -5.79 29.16
CA LYS A 759 -48.10 -6.83 28.23
C LYS A 759 -48.12 -8.22 28.83
N THR A 760 -47.84 -8.38 30.13
CA THR A 760 -47.83 -9.68 30.82
C THR A 760 -49.21 -10.17 31.26
N ASP A 761 -50.16 -9.28 31.57
CA ASP A 761 -51.48 -9.67 32.09
C ASP A 761 -52.61 -9.29 31.12
N ALA A 762 -53.13 -10.29 30.39
CA ALA A 762 -54.24 -10.11 29.47
C ALA A 762 -55.52 -9.63 30.19
N SER A 763 -55.70 -9.98 31.48
CA SER A 763 -56.87 -9.57 32.25
C SER A 763 -56.84 -8.08 32.62
N ALA A 764 -55.66 -7.51 32.81
CA ALA A 764 -55.48 -6.07 33.09
C ALA A 764 -55.85 -5.20 31.88
N LYS A 765 -55.52 -5.67 30.67
CA LYS A 765 -55.93 -5.03 29.41
C LYS A 765 -57.45 -5.04 29.24
N ASP A 766 -58.09 -6.16 29.53
CA ASP A 766 -59.55 -6.28 29.48
C ASP A 766 -60.22 -5.42 30.56
N ARG A 767 -59.64 -5.33 31.77
CA ARG A 767 -60.14 -4.45 32.85
C ARG A 767 -60.03 -2.96 32.49
N ALA A 768 -58.92 -2.52 31.90
CA ALA A 768 -58.77 -1.12 31.45
C ALA A 768 -59.72 -0.77 30.31
N ARG A 769 -59.92 -1.70 29.36
CA ARG A 769 -60.90 -1.53 28.27
C ARG A 769 -62.33 -1.51 28.81
N LEU A 770 -62.64 -2.33 29.82
CA LEU A 770 -63.90 -2.34 30.53
C LEU A 770 -64.14 -0.99 31.22
N ASP A 771 -63.17 -0.49 31.97
CA ASP A 771 -63.24 0.81 32.65
C ASP A 771 -63.47 1.98 31.67
N GLN A 772 -62.75 1.99 30.54
CA GLN A 772 -62.93 2.99 29.49
C GLN A 772 -64.34 2.97 28.88
N LEU A 773 -64.83 1.79 28.49
CA LEU A 773 -66.14 1.66 27.84
C LEU A 773 -67.30 1.90 28.81
N VAL A 774 -67.17 1.45 30.05
CA VAL A 774 -68.17 1.66 31.11
C VAL A 774 -68.19 3.14 31.51
N SER A 775 -67.03 3.78 31.71
CA SER A 775 -66.95 5.23 31.97
C SER A 775 -67.58 6.06 30.85
N ALA A 776 -67.34 5.68 29.59
CA ALA A 776 -67.99 6.34 28.45
C ALA A 776 -69.51 6.09 28.40
N ALA A 777 -69.96 4.89 28.76
CA ALA A 777 -71.38 4.55 28.81
C ALA A 777 -72.14 5.26 29.95
N LEU A 778 -71.44 5.57 31.04
CA LEU A 778 -71.97 6.28 32.19
C LEU A 778 -71.96 7.81 32.03
N ALA A 779 -71.27 8.37 31.04
CA ALA A 779 -71.32 9.81 30.75
C ALA A 779 -72.73 10.27 30.32
N PRO A 780 -73.17 11.50 30.66
CA PRO A 780 -72.41 12.60 31.27
C PRO A 780 -72.29 12.58 32.81
N HIS A 781 -73.01 11.72 33.53
CA HIS A 781 -73.08 11.70 34.99
C HIS A 781 -72.56 10.37 35.58
N PRO A 782 -71.23 10.16 35.59
CA PRO A 782 -70.66 8.84 35.83
C PRO A 782 -70.97 8.28 37.23
N ARG A 783 -70.96 9.15 38.25
CA ARG A 783 -71.25 8.75 39.63
C ARG A 783 -72.70 8.32 39.80
N GLU A 784 -73.64 9.18 39.45
CA GLU A 784 -75.06 8.95 39.65
C GLU A 784 -75.61 7.83 38.75
N HIS A 785 -75.12 7.74 37.50
CA HIS A 785 -75.47 6.64 36.61
C HIS A 785 -74.90 5.30 37.10
N SER A 786 -73.70 5.27 37.71
CA SER A 786 -73.16 4.03 38.26
C SER A 786 -74.00 3.51 39.44
N GLU A 787 -74.55 4.43 40.24
CA GLU A 787 -75.44 4.11 41.36
C GLU A 787 -76.78 3.56 40.88
N ILE A 788 -77.37 4.12 39.81
CA ILE A 788 -78.57 3.56 39.18
C ILE A 788 -78.33 2.11 38.77
N VAL A 789 -77.22 1.84 38.08
CA VAL A 789 -76.92 0.48 37.60
C VAL A 789 -76.73 -0.47 38.78
N LEU A 790 -75.91 -0.11 39.77
CA LEU A 790 -75.65 -0.93 40.95
C LEU A 790 -76.93 -1.28 41.72
N ASN A 791 -77.89 -0.35 41.80
CA ASN A 791 -79.16 -0.58 42.50
C ASN A 791 -80.12 -1.51 41.74
N THR A 792 -79.91 -1.72 40.44
CA THR A 792 -80.73 -2.64 39.61
C THR A 792 -80.17 -4.06 39.52
N LEU A 793 -79.00 -4.33 40.12
CA LEU A 793 -78.36 -5.64 40.03
C LEU A 793 -78.89 -6.59 41.11
N GLU A 794 -79.35 -7.76 40.70
CA GLU A 794 -79.78 -8.82 41.59
C GLU A 794 -78.66 -9.85 41.81
N PRO A 795 -78.37 -10.26 43.06
CA PRO A 795 -77.36 -11.26 43.34
C PRO A 795 -77.83 -12.66 42.93
N ILE A 796 -76.93 -13.45 42.32
CA ILE A 796 -77.16 -14.86 41.99
C ILE A 796 -76.08 -15.75 42.58
N ARG A 797 -76.34 -17.06 42.66
CA ARG A 797 -75.27 -18.02 42.98
C ARG A 797 -74.28 -18.07 41.83
N GLU A 798 -72.99 -18.03 42.17
CA GLU A 798 -71.92 -18.00 41.18
C GLU A 798 -72.03 -19.20 40.23
N THR A 799 -72.24 -18.91 38.95
CA THR A 799 -72.36 -19.90 37.88
C THR A 799 -71.56 -19.40 36.68
N GLU A 800 -70.61 -20.18 36.20
CA GLU A 800 -69.70 -19.83 35.08
C GLU A 800 -68.96 -18.47 35.26
N GLY A 801 -68.75 -18.06 36.51
CA GLY A 801 -68.07 -16.82 36.89
C GLY A 801 -68.94 -15.55 36.79
N PHE A 802 -70.27 -15.69 36.77
CA PHE A 802 -71.24 -14.59 36.90
C PHE A 802 -71.82 -14.55 38.32
N THR A 803 -71.95 -13.36 38.90
CA THR A 803 -72.39 -13.16 40.30
C THR A 803 -73.65 -12.33 40.45
N SER A 804 -74.02 -11.59 39.41
CA SER A 804 -75.21 -10.74 39.43
C SER A 804 -75.98 -10.88 38.12
N MET A 805 -77.28 -10.57 38.14
CA MET A 805 -78.11 -10.50 36.96
C MET A 805 -78.94 -9.21 36.94
N VAL A 806 -79.40 -8.82 35.76
CA VAL A 806 -80.36 -7.73 35.58
C VAL A 806 -81.35 -8.08 34.48
N THR A 807 -82.63 -7.80 34.70
CA THR A 807 -83.68 -7.94 33.68
C THR A 807 -84.16 -6.55 33.30
N LEU A 808 -83.97 -6.14 32.03
CA LEU A 808 -84.30 -4.76 31.61
C LEU A 808 -85.81 -4.46 31.60
N THR A 809 -86.66 -5.49 31.53
CA THR A 809 -88.13 -5.36 31.54
C THR A 809 -88.72 -5.14 32.93
N GLU A 810 -87.97 -5.44 34.00
CA GLU A 810 -88.40 -5.24 35.40
C GLU A 810 -88.12 -3.80 35.88
N ILE A 811 -87.37 -3.00 35.10
CA ILE A 811 -87.05 -1.61 35.41
C ILE A 811 -88.20 -0.70 35.00
N ALA A 812 -88.94 -0.16 35.99
CA ALA A 812 -90.14 0.66 35.76
C ALA A 812 -89.86 2.01 35.07
N ASN A 813 -88.68 2.60 35.27
CA ASN A 813 -88.32 3.90 34.71
C ASN A 813 -87.58 3.75 33.37
N GLU A 814 -88.10 4.40 32.33
CA GLU A 814 -87.51 4.35 30.98
C GLU A 814 -86.12 5.02 30.94
N TYR A 815 -85.89 6.05 31.76
CA TYR A 815 -84.57 6.70 31.87
C TYR A 815 -83.51 5.73 32.43
N ASP A 816 -83.83 5.09 33.56
CA ASP A 816 -82.93 4.14 34.22
C ASP A 816 -82.67 2.92 33.32
N SER A 817 -83.70 2.40 32.64
CA SER A 817 -83.55 1.30 31.67
C SER A 817 -82.58 1.64 30.53
N ARG A 818 -82.58 2.87 30.02
CA ARG A 818 -81.63 3.33 28.98
C ARG A 818 -80.20 3.40 29.50
N VAL A 819 -79.99 3.89 30.73
CA VAL A 819 -78.67 3.97 31.37
C VAL A 819 -78.12 2.56 31.59
N VAL A 820 -78.92 1.66 32.18
CA VAL A 820 -78.53 0.26 32.41
C VAL A 820 -78.22 -0.44 31.09
N ARG A 821 -79.05 -0.25 30.05
CA ARG A 821 -78.82 -0.83 28.71
C ARG A 821 -77.51 -0.37 28.09
N ARG A 822 -77.14 0.91 28.22
CA ARG A 822 -75.84 1.42 27.72
C ARG A 822 -74.67 0.72 28.42
N VAL A 823 -74.75 0.55 29.73
CA VAL A 823 -73.72 -0.14 30.52
C VAL A 823 -73.67 -1.64 30.23
N MET A 824 -74.81 -2.31 30.04
CA MET A 824 -74.86 -3.72 29.64
C MET A 824 -74.26 -3.92 28.24
N ASN A 825 -74.54 -3.03 27.29
CA ASN A 825 -73.93 -3.05 25.95
C ASN A 825 -72.40 -2.85 26.02
N ALA A 826 -71.93 -1.90 26.84
CA ALA A 826 -70.50 -1.66 27.06
C ALA A 826 -69.81 -2.86 27.73
N GLY A 827 -70.44 -3.46 28.73
CA GLY A 827 -69.94 -4.65 29.42
C GLY A 827 -69.94 -5.90 28.53
N SER A 828 -70.92 -6.03 27.62
CA SER A 828 -70.98 -7.11 26.64
C SER A 828 -69.83 -7.04 25.62
N ALA A 829 -69.46 -5.83 25.20
CA ALA A 829 -68.32 -5.62 24.29
C ALA A 829 -66.97 -6.13 24.84
N VAL A 830 -66.86 -6.31 26.17
CA VAL A 830 -65.66 -6.84 26.84
C VAL A 830 -65.92 -8.19 27.53
N LYS A 831 -67.03 -8.87 27.20
CA LYS A 831 -67.43 -10.17 27.77
C LYS A 831 -67.59 -10.18 29.31
N ALA A 832 -67.75 -9.01 29.93
CA ALA A 832 -68.08 -8.86 31.34
C ALA A 832 -69.59 -9.06 31.60
N VAL A 833 -70.40 -8.96 30.54
CA VAL A 833 -71.84 -9.20 30.54
C VAL A 833 -72.18 -10.19 29.44
N ALA A 834 -73.04 -11.17 29.74
CA ALA A 834 -73.57 -12.11 28.77
C ALA A 834 -75.11 -12.09 28.78
N PRO A 835 -75.79 -11.98 27.62
CA PRO A 835 -77.23 -12.16 27.57
C PRO A 835 -77.62 -13.60 27.91
N ASP A 836 -78.77 -13.79 28.55
CA ASP A 836 -79.37 -15.11 28.75
C ASP A 836 -79.78 -15.70 27.39
N LEU A 837 -79.58 -17.01 27.21
CA LEU A 837 -79.93 -17.73 25.97
C LEU A 837 -81.43 -18.06 25.89
N LYS A 838 -82.18 -17.97 26.99
CA LYS A 838 -83.58 -18.39 27.09
C LYS A 838 -84.56 -17.25 27.31
N ILE A 839 -84.11 -16.14 27.89
CA ILE A 839 -84.96 -15.01 28.28
C ILE A 839 -84.39 -13.74 27.65
N ASP A 840 -85.16 -13.16 26.72
CA ASP A 840 -84.83 -11.86 26.14
C ASP A 840 -84.76 -10.78 27.23
N ASP A 841 -83.85 -9.83 27.08
CA ASP A 841 -83.61 -8.72 28.02
C ASP A 841 -83.07 -9.08 29.41
N ARG A 842 -82.62 -10.33 29.63
CA ARG A 842 -81.88 -10.72 30.84
C ARG A 842 -80.38 -10.80 30.56
N TYR A 843 -79.58 -10.25 31.48
CA TYR A 843 -78.13 -10.21 31.38
C TYR A 843 -77.46 -10.70 32.65
N TYR A 844 -76.44 -11.55 32.49
CA TYR A 844 -75.56 -12.04 33.55
C TYR A 844 -74.29 -11.21 33.61
N ILE A 845 -73.86 -10.84 34.81
CA ILE A 845 -72.78 -9.89 35.07
C ILE A 845 -71.67 -10.55 35.88
N ARG A 846 -70.43 -10.39 35.40
CA ARG A 846 -69.22 -10.85 36.10
C ARG A 846 -68.83 -9.88 37.23
N PRO A 847 -68.10 -10.36 38.26
CA PRO A 847 -67.59 -9.52 39.35
C PRO A 847 -66.81 -8.29 38.87
N THR A 848 -66.09 -8.42 37.76
CA THR A 848 -65.24 -7.36 37.22
C THR A 848 -66.03 -6.09 36.85
N LEU A 849 -67.23 -6.21 36.28
CA LEU A 849 -68.07 -5.04 35.99
C LEU A 849 -68.62 -4.41 37.27
N TYR A 850 -69.01 -5.24 38.24
CA TYR A 850 -69.49 -4.77 39.55
C TYR A 850 -68.41 -3.97 40.30
N GLU A 851 -67.19 -4.51 40.38
CA GLU A 851 -66.04 -3.81 40.96
C GLU A 851 -65.72 -2.50 40.23
N THR A 852 -65.80 -2.49 38.89
CA THR A 852 -65.54 -1.29 38.08
C THR A 852 -66.58 -0.20 38.38
N LEU A 853 -67.87 -0.56 38.45
CA LEU A 853 -68.94 0.37 38.79
C LEU A 853 -68.79 0.94 40.20
N LEU A 854 -68.39 0.12 41.18
CA LEU A 854 -68.10 0.59 42.54
C LEU A 854 -66.90 1.55 42.57
N THR A 855 -65.86 1.25 41.80
CA THR A 855 -64.67 2.09 41.70
C THR A 855 -65.02 3.45 41.09
N ILE A 856 -65.80 3.48 40.00
CA ILE A 856 -66.25 4.71 39.37
C ILE A 856 -67.15 5.53 40.32
N ARG A 857 -68.07 4.87 41.04
CA ARG A 857 -68.90 5.54 42.06
C ARG A 857 -68.05 6.24 43.12
N ALA A 858 -66.95 5.60 43.55
CA ALA A 858 -66.07 6.12 44.58
C ALA A 858 -65.14 7.25 44.08
N THR A 859 -64.70 7.21 42.82
CA THR A 859 -63.71 8.16 42.28
C THR A 859 -64.32 9.35 41.54
N ALA A 860 -65.53 9.21 40.99
CA ALA A 860 -66.16 10.25 40.20
C ALA A 860 -66.69 11.41 41.10
N PRO A 861 -66.55 12.67 40.66
CA PRO A 861 -67.12 13.82 41.37
C PRO A 861 -68.66 13.84 41.25
N ASP A 862 -69.33 14.44 42.24
CA ASP A 862 -70.78 14.67 42.20
C ASP A 862 -71.16 15.63 41.07
N SER A 863 -72.21 15.29 40.31
CA SER A 863 -72.71 16.08 39.17
C SER A 863 -73.83 17.03 39.60
N PRO A 864 -73.57 18.35 39.70
CA PRO A 864 -74.60 19.31 40.17
C PRO A 864 -75.81 19.42 39.23
N GLN A 865 -75.64 19.10 37.95
CA GLN A 865 -76.68 19.21 36.91
C GLN A 865 -77.56 17.96 36.78
N TYR A 866 -77.19 16.83 37.41
CA TYR A 866 -77.88 15.54 37.24
C TYR A 866 -79.37 15.61 37.60
N ARG A 867 -79.73 16.28 38.71
CA ARG A 867 -81.13 16.42 39.14
C ARG A 867 -81.99 17.13 38.10
N LEU A 868 -81.45 18.16 37.44
CA LEU A 868 -82.16 18.94 36.42
C LEU A 868 -82.32 18.13 35.13
N GLU A 869 -81.28 17.41 34.70
CA GLU A 869 -81.32 16.58 33.49
C GLU A 869 -82.25 15.37 33.65
N ARG A 870 -82.23 14.72 34.81
CA ARG A 870 -83.15 13.62 35.14
C ARG A 870 -84.61 14.07 35.10
N ALA A 871 -84.94 15.21 35.71
CA ALA A 871 -86.30 15.77 35.70
C ALA A 871 -86.80 16.07 34.27
N ARG A 872 -85.93 16.59 33.39
CA ARG A 872 -86.26 16.80 31.97
C ARG A 872 -86.53 15.49 31.23
N ALA A 873 -85.75 14.45 31.52
CA ALA A 873 -85.86 13.17 30.85
C ALA A 873 -87.08 12.35 31.29
N GLU A 874 -87.51 12.48 32.55
CA GLU A 874 -88.72 11.83 33.10
C GLU A 874 -90.03 12.55 32.71
N GLY A 875 -89.96 13.59 31.87
CA GLY A 875 -91.14 14.24 31.31
C GLY A 875 -91.88 15.19 32.27
N PHE A 876 -91.26 15.56 33.39
CA PHE A 876 -91.77 16.67 34.20
C PHE A 876 -91.63 17.98 33.39
N ARG A 877 -92.73 18.36 32.73
CA ARG A 877 -92.91 19.73 32.23
C ARG A 877 -93.01 20.63 33.46
N ASP A 878 -92.00 21.47 33.67
CA ASP A 878 -92.17 22.69 34.47
C ASP A 878 -93.42 23.42 33.96
N GLN A 879 -94.49 23.37 34.74
CA GLN A 879 -95.44 24.46 34.72
C GLN A 879 -94.66 25.70 35.16
N PRO A 880 -94.74 26.83 34.43
CA PRO A 880 -94.10 28.05 34.87
C PRO A 880 -94.84 28.53 36.12
N ALA A 881 -94.29 28.22 37.29
CA ALA A 881 -94.69 28.87 38.53
C ALA A 881 -94.17 30.32 38.47
N ILE A 882 -94.99 31.20 37.89
CA ILE A 882 -95.02 32.59 38.29
C ILE A 882 -95.69 32.61 39.65
N GLU A 883 -94.90 32.59 40.73
CA GLU A 883 -95.21 33.31 41.98
C GLU A 883 -94.00 33.28 42.89
N GLY A 884 -93.61 34.47 43.35
CA GLY A 884 -92.45 34.69 44.19
C GLY A 884 -92.65 34.17 45.62
N GLY A 885 -91.54 33.83 46.26
CA GLY A 885 -91.50 33.57 47.69
C GLY A 885 -90.33 32.68 48.08
N GLU A 886 -89.48 33.24 48.95
CA GLU A 886 -88.46 32.58 49.77
C GLU A 886 -87.14 32.11 49.11
N LEU A 887 -86.16 33.00 49.22
CA LEU A 887 -84.74 32.71 49.18
C LEU A 887 -84.38 31.71 50.31
N HIS A 888 -84.19 30.44 49.98
CA HIS A 888 -83.31 29.62 50.81
C HIS A 888 -81.87 30.10 50.60
N ALA A 889 -81.22 30.41 51.73
CA ALA A 889 -79.90 30.98 51.81
C ALA A 889 -78.88 30.17 50.99
N LEU A 890 -78.61 30.64 49.77
CA LEU A 890 -77.29 30.52 49.18
C LEU A 890 -76.33 31.14 50.20
N GLN A 891 -75.51 30.29 50.83
CA GLN A 891 -74.25 30.74 51.40
C GLN A 891 -73.61 31.63 50.33
N PRO A 892 -73.32 32.90 50.62
CA PRO A 892 -72.62 33.71 49.65
C PRO A 892 -71.27 33.03 49.46
N GLU A 893 -71.04 32.55 48.22
CA GLU A 893 -69.72 32.62 47.63
C GLU A 893 -69.11 33.95 48.07
N LEU A 894 -67.96 33.88 48.73
CA LEU A 894 -67.12 35.03 48.97
C LEU A 894 -66.94 35.72 47.62
N GLN A 895 -67.72 36.79 47.42
CA GLN A 895 -67.38 37.85 46.51
C GLN A 895 -65.97 38.26 46.94
N PHE A 896 -64.98 37.88 46.15
CA PHE A 896 -63.74 38.62 46.12
C PHE A 896 -64.14 40.04 45.71
N GLU A 897 -64.36 40.92 46.69
CA GLU A 897 -63.91 42.28 46.51
C GLU A 897 -62.49 42.20 45.93
N PRO A 898 -62.16 42.96 44.87
CA PRO A 898 -60.77 43.15 44.53
C PRO A 898 -60.15 43.85 45.73
N ARG A 899 -59.58 43.07 46.65
CA ARG A 899 -58.77 43.59 47.74
C ARG A 899 -57.79 44.57 47.08
N PRO A 900 -57.76 45.85 47.48
CA PRO A 900 -56.70 46.74 47.05
C PRO A 900 -55.41 46.01 47.35
N ARG A 901 -54.53 45.88 46.34
CA ARG A 901 -53.22 45.26 46.48
C ARG A 901 -52.61 45.79 47.77
N GLU A 902 -52.58 44.95 48.79
CA GLU A 902 -51.85 45.24 50.00
C GLU A 902 -50.43 45.44 49.53
N ILE A 903 -49.97 46.68 49.65
CA ILE A 903 -48.64 47.11 49.26
C ILE A 903 -47.70 46.21 50.06
N GLU A 904 -47.18 45.17 49.40
CA GLU A 904 -45.97 44.49 49.84
C GLU A 904 -45.01 45.63 50.17
N LYS A 905 -44.52 45.65 51.42
CA LYS A 905 -43.37 46.46 51.80
C LYS A 905 -42.39 46.45 50.63
N PRO A 906 -41.86 47.60 50.18
CA PRO A 906 -40.95 47.63 49.07
C PRO A 906 -39.81 46.67 49.40
N ARG A 907 -39.81 45.50 48.75
CA ARG A 907 -38.61 44.70 48.63
C ARG A 907 -37.60 45.64 47.98
N PRO A 908 -36.33 45.68 48.43
CA PRO A 908 -35.30 46.37 47.67
C PRO A 908 -35.39 45.81 46.25
N ALA A 909 -35.78 46.65 45.30
CA ALA A 909 -35.68 46.27 43.90
C ALA A 909 -34.22 45.90 43.70
N LEU A 910 -33.95 44.63 43.39
CA LEU A 910 -32.76 44.31 42.61
C LEU A 910 -32.74 45.32 41.46
N PRO A 911 -31.59 45.97 41.20
CA PRO A 911 -31.53 47.11 40.30
C PRO A 911 -32.27 46.77 39.02
N ARG A 912 -33.32 47.54 38.68
CA ARG A 912 -33.91 47.46 37.34
C ARG A 912 -32.78 47.80 36.39
N ILE A 913 -32.22 46.78 35.77
CA ILE A 913 -31.25 46.95 34.70
C ILE A 913 -32.04 47.58 33.56
N SER A 914 -32.01 48.91 33.47
CA SER A 914 -32.60 49.67 32.37
C SER A 914 -32.11 49.06 31.05
N PRO A 915 -32.95 48.82 30.02
CA PRO A 915 -32.45 48.38 28.72
C PRO A 915 -31.36 49.36 28.24
N LEU A 916 -30.36 48.86 27.48
CA LEU A 916 -29.38 49.76 26.86
C LEU A 916 -30.14 50.81 26.07
N SER A 917 -29.74 52.07 26.19
CA SER A 917 -30.31 53.13 25.36
C SER A 917 -30.07 52.80 23.88
N ASP A 918 -30.97 53.21 23.00
CA ASP A 918 -30.82 52.95 21.56
C ASP A 918 -29.52 53.53 21.00
N GLU A 919 -29.06 54.65 21.57
CA GLU A 919 -27.76 55.26 21.23
C GLU A 919 -26.56 54.41 21.68
N GLU A 920 -26.57 53.89 22.92
CA GLU A 920 -25.50 53.01 23.40
C GLU A 920 -25.48 51.69 22.65
N ARG A 921 -26.65 51.13 22.33
CA ARG A 921 -26.77 49.92 21.52
C ARG A 921 -26.19 50.13 20.12
N ALA A 922 -26.53 51.24 19.46
CA ALA A 922 -25.98 51.56 18.14
C ALA A 922 -24.45 51.72 18.18
N ARG A 923 -23.91 52.43 19.17
CA ARG A 923 -22.45 52.60 19.34
C ARG A 923 -21.73 51.27 19.56
N LEU A 924 -22.27 50.39 20.40
CA LEU A 924 -21.67 49.08 20.67
C LEU A 924 -21.75 48.15 19.46
N VAL A 925 -22.85 48.19 18.70
CA VAL A 925 -22.98 47.41 17.46
C VAL A 925 -21.92 47.82 16.44
N THR A 926 -21.73 49.12 16.23
CA THR A 926 -20.69 49.64 15.33
C THR A 926 -19.30 49.24 15.83
N HIS A 927 -19.02 49.46 17.13
CA HIS A 927 -17.72 49.13 17.73
C HIS A 927 -17.35 47.64 17.61
N TYR A 928 -18.26 46.74 17.97
CA TYR A 928 -18.00 45.29 17.89
C TYR A 928 -17.87 44.82 16.45
N ARG A 929 -18.69 45.35 15.53
CA ARG A 929 -18.61 45.01 14.11
C ARG A 929 -17.28 45.47 13.49
N GLU A 930 -16.87 46.71 13.76
CA GLU A 930 -15.59 47.25 13.28
C GLU A 930 -14.41 46.47 13.87
N ALA A 931 -14.41 46.20 15.17
CA ALA A 931 -13.32 45.46 15.81
C ALA A 931 -13.16 44.02 15.26
N LEU A 932 -14.26 43.35 14.92
CA LEU A 932 -14.22 42.00 14.33
C LEU A 932 -13.81 42.02 12.85
N LEU A 933 -14.28 42.99 12.07
CA LEU A 933 -13.89 43.12 10.65
C LEU A 933 -12.43 43.56 10.51
N ASP A 934 -11.96 44.50 11.34
CA ASP A 934 -10.57 44.99 11.31
C ASP A 934 -9.58 43.88 11.66
N ALA A 935 -9.99 42.93 12.53
CA ALA A 935 -9.20 41.75 12.88
C ALA A 935 -8.83 40.89 11.66
N ILE A 936 -9.72 40.83 10.67
CA ILE A 936 -9.52 40.10 9.40
C ILE A 936 -9.16 41.05 8.25
N HIS A 937 -8.61 42.23 8.56
CA HIS A 937 -8.19 43.24 7.60
C HIS A 937 -9.30 43.84 6.72
N LEU A 938 -10.54 43.82 7.19
CA LEU A 938 -11.69 44.40 6.49
C LEU A 938 -12.23 45.64 7.18
N SER A 939 -12.63 46.62 6.37
CA SER A 939 -13.40 47.76 6.84
C SER A 939 -14.90 47.56 6.57
N SER A 940 -15.74 48.09 7.46
CA SER A 940 -17.20 48.04 7.32
C SER A 940 -17.66 48.66 6.00
N ASP A 941 -17.04 49.77 5.58
CA ASP A 941 -17.36 50.46 4.33
C ASP A 941 -17.13 49.59 3.08
N VAL A 942 -16.06 48.79 3.05
CA VAL A 942 -15.75 47.90 1.92
C VAL A 942 -16.75 46.76 1.86
N VAL A 943 -17.07 46.17 3.02
CA VAL A 943 -18.06 45.10 3.13
C VAL A 943 -19.45 45.59 2.70
N ASP A 944 -19.87 46.75 3.20
CA ASP A 944 -21.19 47.30 2.94
C ASP A 944 -21.35 47.74 1.47
N LYS A 945 -20.28 48.25 0.82
CA LYS A 945 -20.31 48.56 -0.62
C LYS A 945 -20.39 47.31 -1.49
N ARG A 946 -19.54 46.31 -1.26
CA ARG A 946 -19.48 45.08 -2.09
C ARG A 946 -20.68 44.16 -1.89
N LEU A 947 -21.25 44.12 -0.69
CA LEU A 947 -22.43 43.31 -0.37
C LEU A 947 -23.75 44.11 -0.39
N SER A 948 -23.73 45.33 -0.91
CA SER A 948 -24.90 46.22 -1.01
C SER A 948 -26.04 45.62 -1.85
N LEU A 949 -25.68 44.88 -2.91
CA LEU A 949 -26.63 44.23 -3.82
C LEU A 949 -26.73 42.72 -3.50
N PRO A 950 -27.95 42.15 -3.42
CA PRO A 950 -28.13 40.70 -3.25
C PRO A 950 -27.45 39.87 -4.33
N GLN A 951 -27.44 40.37 -5.57
CA GLN A 951 -26.79 39.71 -6.71
C GLN A 951 -25.27 39.59 -6.54
N SER A 952 -24.63 40.54 -5.85
CA SER A 952 -23.20 40.48 -5.55
C SER A 952 -22.89 39.36 -4.56
N ARG A 953 -23.74 39.16 -3.53
CA ARG A 953 -23.60 38.06 -2.56
C ARG A 953 -23.62 36.70 -3.26
N ASP A 954 -24.59 36.48 -4.15
CA ASP A 954 -24.72 35.23 -4.90
C ASP A 954 -23.53 35.01 -5.85
N ALA A 955 -23.09 36.06 -6.56
CA ALA A 955 -21.94 35.97 -7.47
C ALA A 955 -20.63 35.64 -6.73
N ILE A 956 -20.40 36.23 -5.56
CA ILE A 956 -19.24 35.94 -4.69
C ILE A 956 -19.28 34.49 -4.19
N LEU A 957 -20.45 34.01 -3.74
CA LEU A 957 -20.60 32.62 -3.30
C LEU A 957 -20.32 31.63 -4.43
N GLU A 958 -20.79 31.91 -5.65
CA GLU A 958 -20.53 31.05 -6.80
C GLU A 958 -19.05 31.08 -7.22
N ALA A 959 -18.37 32.23 -7.12
CA ALA A 959 -16.92 32.32 -7.30
C ALA A 959 -16.17 31.49 -6.24
N TRP A 960 -16.57 31.58 -4.98
CA TRP A 960 -16.00 30.77 -3.90
C TRP A 960 -16.20 29.28 -4.15
N LYS A 961 -17.43 28.87 -4.52
CA LYS A 961 -17.77 27.47 -4.79
C LYS A 961 -16.92 26.92 -5.92
N MET A 962 -16.62 27.74 -6.93
CA MET A 962 -15.74 27.36 -8.03
C MET A 962 -14.31 27.10 -7.52
N LEU A 963 -13.72 28.01 -6.75
CA LEU A 963 -12.39 27.83 -6.15
C LEU A 963 -12.33 26.58 -5.25
N ASN A 964 -13.33 26.40 -4.39
CA ASN A 964 -13.40 25.23 -3.51
C ASN A 964 -13.67 23.92 -4.28
N SER A 965 -14.33 23.97 -5.43
CA SER A 965 -14.47 22.77 -6.27
C SER A 965 -13.12 22.33 -6.88
N GLN A 966 -12.21 23.27 -7.12
CA GLN A 966 -10.84 22.96 -7.56
C GLN A 966 -10.01 22.39 -6.40
N SER A 967 -10.23 22.86 -5.16
CA SER A 967 -9.58 22.32 -3.96
C SER A 967 -9.92 20.84 -3.71
N LYS A 968 -11.10 20.38 -4.12
CA LYS A 968 -11.45 18.95 -4.06
C LYS A 968 -10.68 18.08 -5.06
N LYS A 969 -10.11 18.69 -6.11
CA LYS A 969 -9.34 18.00 -7.15
C LYS A 969 -7.83 18.08 -6.90
N ASN A 970 -7.38 19.06 -6.11
CA ASN A 970 -5.99 19.22 -5.73
C ASN A 970 -5.86 19.27 -4.19
N GLU A 971 -5.29 18.22 -3.63
CA GLU A 971 -5.15 18.04 -2.18
C GLU A 971 -4.33 19.15 -1.51
N SER A 972 -3.26 19.64 -2.18
CA SER A 972 -2.41 20.72 -1.65
C SER A 972 -3.21 22.02 -1.49
N LEU A 973 -3.96 22.41 -2.52
CA LEU A 973 -4.88 23.55 -2.48
C LEU A 973 -5.96 23.40 -1.39
N GLY A 974 -6.50 22.20 -1.21
CA GLY A 974 -7.48 21.90 -0.17
C GLY A 974 -6.95 22.08 1.25
N ILE A 975 -5.68 21.74 1.47
CA ILE A 975 -5.00 21.94 2.76
C ILE A 975 -4.75 23.43 3.00
N LEU A 976 -4.20 24.15 2.02
CA LEU A 976 -3.89 25.57 2.14
C LEU A 976 -5.15 26.43 2.37
N LEU A 977 -6.26 26.13 1.68
CA LEU A 977 -7.53 26.83 1.89
C LEU A 977 -8.09 26.64 3.31
N ARG A 978 -8.01 25.42 3.86
CA ARG A 978 -8.46 25.15 5.24
C ARG A 978 -7.54 25.83 6.25
N ALA A 979 -6.22 25.74 6.05
CA ALA A 979 -5.25 26.38 6.93
C ALA A 979 -5.48 27.89 7.01
N PHE A 980 -5.74 28.54 5.88
CA PHE A 980 -6.06 29.97 5.85
C PHE A 980 -7.39 30.26 6.58
N GLN A 981 -8.44 29.47 6.33
CA GLN A 981 -9.74 29.65 6.99
C GLN A 981 -9.63 29.48 8.51
N ASP A 982 -8.96 28.43 8.97
CA ASP A 982 -8.75 28.13 10.39
C ASP A 982 -7.97 29.26 11.09
N GLU A 983 -7.02 29.88 10.39
CA GLU A 983 -6.27 31.03 10.90
C GLU A 983 -7.17 32.26 11.08
N GLN A 984 -8.05 32.57 10.11
CA GLN A 984 -9.01 33.68 10.25
C GLN A 984 -10.00 33.44 11.40
N ASP A 985 -10.50 32.20 11.54
CA ASP A 985 -11.39 31.83 12.63
C ASP A 985 -10.71 31.93 14.00
N ARG A 986 -9.40 31.62 14.07
CA ARG A 986 -8.58 31.79 15.27
C ARG A 986 -8.43 33.25 15.65
N VAL A 987 -8.13 34.13 14.69
CA VAL A 987 -8.01 35.58 14.89
C VAL A 987 -9.34 36.18 15.37
N LEU A 988 -10.46 35.82 14.74
CA LEU A 988 -11.80 36.25 15.18
C LEU A 988 -12.11 35.78 16.60
N SER A 989 -11.73 34.56 16.97
CA SER A 989 -11.94 34.02 18.32
C SER A 989 -11.12 34.75 19.39
N GLU A 990 -9.89 35.14 19.06
CA GLU A 990 -9.04 35.94 19.95
C GLU A 990 -9.67 37.32 20.20
N VAL A 991 -10.12 37.99 19.13
CA VAL A 991 -10.77 39.30 19.25
C VAL A 991 -12.12 39.21 19.97
N TYR A 992 -12.94 38.21 19.69
CA TYR A 992 -14.16 37.94 20.44
C TYR A 992 -13.87 37.76 21.94
N SER A 993 -12.82 37.00 22.29
CA SER A 993 -12.44 36.80 23.70
C SER A 993 -11.98 38.10 24.39
N ARG A 994 -11.35 39.02 23.64
CA ARG A 994 -10.98 40.36 24.11
C ARG A 994 -12.23 41.21 24.33
N LEU A 995 -13.11 41.31 23.33
CA LEU A 995 -14.37 42.08 23.42
C LEU A 995 -15.29 41.52 24.52
N ARG A 996 -15.32 40.20 24.72
CA ARG A 996 -16.07 39.55 25.81
C ARG A 996 -15.57 40.00 27.18
N ARG A 997 -14.26 40.21 27.37
CA ARG A 997 -13.72 40.73 28.63
C ARG A 997 -14.15 42.18 28.88
N GLU A 998 -14.30 42.98 27.83
CA GLU A 998 -14.78 44.37 27.92
C GLU A 998 -16.26 44.49 28.28
N THR A 999 -17.04 43.40 28.12
CA THR A 999 -18.45 43.39 28.56
C THR A 999 -18.63 43.35 30.07
N ASP A 1000 -17.57 43.05 30.85
CA ASP A 1000 -17.57 42.98 32.32
C ASP A 1000 -18.69 42.11 32.92
N GLY A 1001 -19.12 41.07 32.17
CA GLY A 1001 -20.20 40.17 32.58
C GLY A 1001 -21.62 40.70 32.35
N ASP A 1002 -21.80 41.82 31.66
CA ASP A 1002 -23.13 42.32 31.28
C ASP A 1002 -23.75 41.45 30.17
N GLU A 1003 -24.71 40.59 30.55
CA GLU A 1003 -25.41 39.65 29.65
C GLU A 1003 -26.01 40.33 28.41
N ARG A 1004 -26.38 41.61 28.50
CA ARG A 1004 -26.99 42.35 27.38
C ARG A 1004 -25.95 42.73 26.32
N LYS A 1005 -24.78 43.20 26.76
CA LYS A 1005 -23.65 43.51 25.85
C LYS A 1005 -23.09 42.23 25.24
N LEU A 1006 -23.05 41.16 26.03
CA LEU A 1006 -22.64 39.84 25.58
C LEU A 1006 -23.58 39.29 24.49
N SER A 1007 -24.90 39.36 24.70
CA SER A 1007 -25.88 38.94 23.69
C SER A 1007 -25.77 39.74 22.38
N LEU A 1008 -25.45 41.04 22.46
CA LEU A 1008 -25.20 41.86 21.27
C LEU A 1008 -23.91 41.45 20.55
N LEU A 1009 -22.82 41.20 21.30
CA LEU A 1009 -21.55 40.72 20.76
C LEU A 1009 -21.71 39.35 20.08
N ASP A 1010 -22.38 38.40 20.73
CA ASP A 1010 -22.64 37.06 20.20
C ASP A 1010 -23.42 37.10 18.87
N GLY A 1011 -24.43 37.98 18.79
CA GLY A 1011 -25.21 38.17 17.58
C GLY A 1011 -24.46 38.89 16.45
N ILE A 1012 -23.36 39.59 16.73
CA ILE A 1012 -22.51 40.22 15.71
C ILE A 1012 -21.43 39.25 15.26
N ASP A 1013 -20.76 38.56 16.20
CA ASP A 1013 -19.78 37.50 15.90
C ASP A 1013 -20.41 36.40 15.02
N GLY A 1014 -21.61 35.93 15.37
CA GLY A 1014 -22.33 34.95 14.56
C GLY A 1014 -22.55 35.41 13.12
N ARG A 1015 -22.94 36.69 12.92
CA ARG A 1015 -23.13 37.24 11.56
C ARG A 1015 -21.82 37.40 10.78
N VAL A 1016 -20.73 37.81 11.44
CA VAL A 1016 -19.42 37.92 10.79
C VAL A 1016 -18.90 36.55 10.37
N ARG A 1017 -19.10 35.52 11.21
CA ARG A 1017 -18.70 34.14 10.90
C ARG A 1017 -19.56 33.50 9.82
N ASP A 1018 -20.88 33.71 9.86
CA ASP A 1018 -21.79 33.21 8.82
C ASP A 1018 -21.42 33.79 7.44
N ASP A 1019 -21.06 35.08 7.39
CA ASP A 1019 -20.65 35.76 6.17
C ASP A 1019 -19.14 35.61 5.85
N LEU A 1020 -18.35 34.89 6.67
CA LEU A 1020 -16.89 34.75 6.48
C LEU A 1020 -16.53 34.20 5.10
N LEU A 1021 -17.30 33.24 4.60
CA LEU A 1021 -17.10 32.67 3.27
C LEU A 1021 -17.24 33.70 2.13
N LEU A 1022 -18.06 34.74 2.33
CA LEU A 1022 -18.19 35.85 1.39
C LEU A 1022 -16.93 36.73 1.40
N TYR A 1023 -16.34 36.90 2.57
CA TYR A 1023 -15.18 37.75 2.78
C TYR A 1023 -13.88 37.12 2.25
N MET A 1024 -13.75 35.80 2.28
CA MET A 1024 -12.52 35.07 1.94
C MET A 1024 -11.90 35.41 0.58
N LEU A 1025 -12.72 35.75 -0.43
CA LEU A 1025 -12.24 36.13 -1.76
C LEU A 1025 -11.90 37.61 -1.91
N PHE A 1026 -12.08 38.41 -0.87
CA PHE A 1026 -11.76 39.83 -0.91
C PHE A 1026 -10.23 40.01 -0.95
N PRO A 1027 -9.71 40.91 -1.81
CA PRO A 1027 -8.27 41.11 -1.96
C PRO A 1027 -7.59 41.52 -0.63
N GLU A 1028 -8.31 42.21 0.25
CA GLU A 1028 -7.82 42.66 1.56
C GLU A 1028 -7.53 41.49 2.52
N MET A 1029 -8.25 40.37 2.39
CA MET A 1029 -7.95 39.16 3.16
C MET A 1029 -6.63 38.53 2.69
N GLY A 1030 -6.22 38.74 1.44
CA GLY A 1030 -4.96 38.23 0.90
C GLY A 1030 -4.92 36.73 0.60
N LEU A 1031 -6.06 36.04 0.58
CA LEU A 1031 -6.14 34.59 0.34
C LEU A 1031 -5.45 34.17 -0.97
N VAL A 1032 -5.79 34.81 -2.09
CA VAL A 1032 -5.26 34.43 -3.40
C VAL A 1032 -3.74 34.63 -3.46
N ARG A 1033 -3.23 35.70 -2.83
CA ARG A 1033 -1.80 35.96 -2.70
C ARG A 1033 -1.11 34.88 -1.86
N TYR A 1034 -1.67 34.55 -0.69
CA TYR A 1034 -1.18 33.47 0.17
C TYR A 1034 -1.08 32.14 -0.59
N LEU A 1035 -2.11 31.77 -1.35
CA LEU A 1035 -2.10 30.54 -2.15
C LEU A 1035 -1.01 30.54 -3.23
N ILE A 1036 -0.72 31.69 -3.86
CA ILE A 1036 0.35 31.80 -4.86
C ILE A 1036 1.72 31.66 -4.19
N GLU A 1037 1.94 32.32 -3.05
CA GLU A 1037 3.21 32.29 -2.31
C GLU A 1037 3.54 30.89 -1.77
N GLU A 1038 2.56 30.18 -1.23
CA GLU A 1038 2.76 28.81 -0.71
C GLU A 1038 3.00 27.79 -1.82
N LEU A 1039 2.28 27.91 -2.95
CA LEU A 1039 2.56 27.10 -4.15
C LEU A 1039 3.95 27.43 -4.74
N GLU A 1040 4.45 28.66 -4.56
CA GLU A 1040 5.82 29.04 -4.94
C GLU A 1040 6.89 28.49 -4.01
N ALA A 1041 6.64 28.52 -2.70
CA ALA A 1041 7.56 28.00 -1.69
C ALA A 1041 7.69 26.46 -1.78
N ALA A 1042 6.58 25.76 -2.03
CA ALA A 1042 6.58 24.30 -2.22
C ALA A 1042 7.38 23.85 -3.46
N ALA A 1043 7.61 24.73 -4.44
CA ALA A 1043 8.35 24.45 -5.66
C ALA A 1043 9.88 24.58 -5.54
N GLN A 1044 10.39 25.13 -4.43
CA GLN A 1044 11.83 25.39 -4.25
C GLN A 1044 12.71 24.19 -3.85
N PRO A 1045 12.21 23.10 -3.21
CA PRO A 1045 13.04 21.95 -2.84
C PRO A 1045 13.04 20.77 -3.85
N ASP A 1046 12.00 20.61 -4.68
CA ASP A 1046 11.85 19.52 -5.66
C ASP A 1046 11.83 20.08 -7.10
N ASP A 1047 12.22 19.29 -8.11
CA ASP A 1047 12.38 19.62 -9.55
C ASP A 1047 11.11 20.18 -10.25
N GLY A 1048 10.62 21.35 -9.81
CA GLY A 1048 9.49 22.09 -10.36
C GLY A 1048 8.11 21.64 -9.87
N LEU A 1049 7.13 22.53 -10.06
CA LEU A 1049 5.71 22.26 -9.78
C LEU A 1049 5.18 21.12 -10.66
N VAL A 1050 4.37 20.23 -10.09
CA VAL A 1050 3.67 19.18 -10.83
C VAL A 1050 2.85 19.83 -11.97
N HIS A 1051 2.72 19.15 -13.12
CA HIS A 1051 2.15 19.72 -14.35
C HIS A 1051 0.75 20.37 -14.18
N GLY A 1052 -0.03 20.01 -13.14
CA GLY A 1052 -1.30 20.65 -12.79
C GLY A 1052 -1.21 21.82 -11.80
N GLU A 1053 -0.17 21.88 -10.97
CA GLU A 1053 0.02 22.96 -9.98
C GLU A 1053 0.55 24.24 -10.62
N GLN A 1054 1.40 24.12 -11.65
CA GLN A 1054 1.82 25.27 -12.46
C GLN A 1054 0.62 25.93 -13.16
N GLN A 1055 -0.31 25.13 -13.69
CA GLN A 1055 -1.54 25.64 -14.31
C GLN A 1055 -2.45 26.33 -13.31
N LEU A 1056 -2.60 25.76 -12.11
CA LEU A 1056 -3.38 26.35 -11.02
C LEU A 1056 -2.76 27.68 -10.57
N LYS A 1057 -1.44 27.73 -10.44
CA LYS A 1057 -0.71 28.95 -10.08
C LYS A 1057 -0.92 30.06 -11.12
N ASP A 1058 -0.84 29.75 -12.41
CA ASP A 1058 -1.11 30.72 -13.48
C ASP A 1058 -2.57 31.22 -13.47
N GLN A 1059 -3.53 30.33 -13.19
CA GLN A 1059 -4.93 30.69 -12.99
C GLN A 1059 -5.12 31.62 -11.77
N LEU A 1060 -4.50 31.30 -10.63
CA LEU A 1060 -4.58 32.13 -9.43
C LEU A 1060 -3.95 33.52 -9.64
N ARG A 1061 -2.86 33.62 -10.40
CA ARG A 1061 -2.29 34.92 -10.82
C ARG A 1061 -3.27 35.72 -11.68
N SER A 1062 -3.93 35.08 -12.65
CA SER A 1062 -4.95 35.73 -13.49
C SER A 1062 -6.17 36.21 -12.69
N VAL A 1063 -6.52 35.48 -11.63
CA VAL A 1063 -7.59 35.88 -10.69
C VAL A 1063 -7.12 37.00 -9.77
N HIS A 1064 -5.88 36.97 -9.28
CA HIS A 1064 -5.31 38.05 -8.47
C HIS A 1064 -5.30 39.37 -9.26
N GLU A 1065 -4.85 39.34 -10.51
CA GLU A 1065 -4.87 40.49 -11.41
C GLU A 1065 -6.30 41.00 -11.66
N ALA A 1066 -7.28 40.08 -11.79
CA ALA A 1066 -8.69 40.45 -11.94
C ALA A 1066 -9.24 41.15 -10.69
N LEU A 1067 -8.87 40.67 -9.50
CA LEU A 1067 -9.29 41.25 -8.22
C LEU A 1067 -8.75 42.66 -8.02
N ASP A 1068 -7.54 42.96 -8.54
CA ASP A 1068 -6.92 44.28 -8.44
C ASP A 1068 -7.44 45.28 -9.49
N THR A 1069 -7.90 44.78 -10.65
CA THR A 1069 -8.27 45.63 -11.81
C THR A 1069 -9.78 45.85 -11.96
N LEU A 1070 -10.62 44.88 -11.54
CA LEU A 1070 -12.06 44.95 -11.71
C LEU A 1070 -12.73 45.75 -10.60
N ASN A 1071 -13.85 46.42 -10.93
CA ASN A 1071 -14.67 47.09 -9.91
C ASN A 1071 -15.49 46.04 -9.13
N LEU A 1072 -14.98 45.65 -7.96
CA LEU A 1072 -15.58 44.62 -7.10
C LEU A 1072 -16.93 45.03 -6.46
N ASP A 1073 -17.36 46.28 -6.64
CA ASP A 1073 -18.70 46.72 -6.23
C ASP A 1073 -19.78 46.27 -7.24
N ASN A 1074 -19.39 45.90 -8.46
CA ASN A 1074 -20.30 45.43 -9.51
C ASN A 1074 -20.42 43.89 -9.49
N PRO A 1075 -21.65 43.31 -9.43
CA PRO A 1075 -21.83 41.85 -9.49
C PRO A 1075 -21.25 41.19 -10.76
N GLN A 1076 -21.19 41.90 -11.89
CA GLN A 1076 -20.61 41.36 -13.13
C GLN A 1076 -19.10 41.09 -13.01
N SER A 1077 -18.39 41.85 -12.17
CA SER A 1077 -16.96 41.64 -11.91
C SER A 1077 -16.71 40.31 -11.19
N TRP A 1078 -17.59 39.93 -10.26
CA TRP A 1078 -17.53 38.64 -9.57
C TRP A 1078 -17.88 37.46 -10.49
N ASP A 1079 -18.78 37.66 -11.45
CA ASP A 1079 -19.07 36.67 -12.50
C ASP A 1079 -17.85 36.41 -13.39
N GLU A 1080 -17.09 37.45 -13.70
CA GLU A 1080 -15.82 37.36 -14.45
C GLU A 1080 -14.72 36.66 -13.65
N ILE A 1081 -14.59 36.95 -12.35
CA ILE A 1081 -13.69 36.23 -11.44
C ILE A 1081 -14.05 34.74 -11.39
N ARG A 1082 -15.34 34.40 -11.28
CA ARG A 1082 -15.81 33.01 -11.35
C ARG A 1082 -15.43 32.34 -12.67
N LYS A 1083 -15.57 33.03 -13.81
CA LYS A 1083 -15.16 32.48 -15.12
C LYS A 1083 -13.66 32.19 -15.15
N ARG A 1084 -12.81 33.11 -14.67
CA ARG A 1084 -11.35 32.91 -14.61
C ARG A 1084 -10.96 31.73 -13.72
N LEU A 1085 -11.69 31.49 -12.62
CA LEU A 1085 -11.54 30.29 -11.78
C LEU A 1085 -12.03 28.99 -12.45
N ALA A 1086 -12.85 29.08 -13.51
CA ALA A 1086 -13.41 27.94 -14.23
C ALA A 1086 -12.64 27.54 -15.50
N VAL A 1087 -11.89 28.44 -16.12
CA VAL A 1087 -11.19 28.18 -17.40
C VAL A 1087 -10.04 27.18 -17.20
N ARG A 1088 -10.14 25.99 -17.83
CA ARG A 1088 -8.98 25.10 -18.05
C ARG A 1088 -8.09 25.69 -19.14
N SER A 1089 -6.82 25.92 -18.84
CA SER A 1089 -5.83 26.41 -19.80
C SER A 1089 -5.57 25.37 -20.90
N GLY A 1090 -6.29 25.47 -22.01
CA GLY A 1090 -5.88 24.99 -23.32
C GLY A 1090 -5.12 26.09 -24.10
N PRO A 1091 -4.53 25.79 -25.26
CA PRO A 1091 -3.63 26.69 -26.01
C PRO A 1091 -4.24 28.02 -26.51
N ASP A 1092 -5.53 28.28 -26.25
CA ASP A 1092 -6.26 29.47 -26.70
C ASP A 1092 -6.03 30.75 -25.89
N LEU A 1093 -5.38 30.70 -24.73
CA LEU A 1093 -5.12 31.90 -23.91
C LEU A 1093 -4.14 32.89 -24.58
N ARG A 1094 -3.28 32.43 -25.51
CA ARG A 1094 -2.45 33.31 -26.34
C ARG A 1094 -3.25 34.12 -27.38
N ASN A 1095 -4.44 33.65 -27.78
CA ASN A 1095 -5.29 34.35 -28.73
C ASN A 1095 -6.19 35.40 -28.07
N PHE A 1096 -6.45 35.29 -26.77
CA PHE A 1096 -7.30 36.24 -26.04
C PHE A 1096 -6.58 37.57 -25.73
N PHE A 1097 -5.28 37.51 -25.41
CA PHE A 1097 -4.47 38.73 -25.17
C PHE A 1097 -4.07 39.48 -26.45
N ASN A 1098 -4.20 38.86 -27.62
CA ASN A 1098 -3.83 39.48 -28.91
C ASN A 1098 -4.98 40.24 -29.59
N ARG A 1099 -6.14 40.43 -28.94
CA ARG A 1099 -7.32 40.99 -29.60
C ARG A 1099 -8.01 42.08 -28.79
N SER A 1100 -7.27 43.14 -28.43
CA SER A 1100 -7.87 44.45 -28.16
C SER A 1100 -6.82 45.56 -28.15
N ASN A 1101 -6.28 45.87 -29.33
CA ASN A 1101 -5.70 47.19 -29.58
C ASN A 1101 -5.89 47.52 -31.07
N ASP A 1102 -7.12 47.85 -31.45
CA ASP A 1102 -7.40 48.65 -32.63
C ASP A 1102 -8.71 49.40 -32.38
N ARG A 1103 -8.60 50.73 -32.40
CA ARG A 1103 -9.69 51.70 -32.36
C ARG A 1103 -9.77 52.36 -33.73
N ASP A 1104 -11.00 52.71 -34.11
CA ASP A 1104 -11.44 53.57 -35.23
C ASP A 1104 -11.36 52.87 -36.62
N GLU A 1105 -12.39 52.79 -37.47
CA GLU A 1105 -13.49 53.71 -37.84
C GLU A 1105 -14.43 52.95 -38.86
N PRO A 1106 -15.45 53.56 -39.53
CA PRO A 1106 -16.84 53.82 -39.13
C PRO A 1106 -17.94 53.02 -39.91
N SER A 1107 -19.20 53.30 -39.54
CA SER A 1107 -20.51 53.09 -40.22
C SER A 1107 -20.53 52.68 -41.71
N ASP A 1108 -21.40 51.75 -42.12
CA ASP A 1108 -22.81 52.05 -42.46
C ASP A 1108 -23.59 50.83 -42.99
N ASN A 1109 -24.93 50.94 -42.88
CA ASN A 1109 -26.03 50.20 -43.52
C ASN A 1109 -26.40 48.78 -43.03
N ASP A 1110 -27.66 48.38 -43.02
CA ASP A 1110 -28.99 49.01 -42.84
C ASP A 1110 -29.98 47.82 -42.80
N ASP A 1111 -31.13 48.06 -42.18
CA ASP A 1111 -32.44 47.40 -42.38
C ASP A 1111 -32.97 46.40 -41.32
N VAL A 1112 -34.10 46.88 -40.73
CA VAL A 1112 -35.19 46.28 -39.92
C VAL A 1112 -35.02 46.28 -38.39
#